data_AF-A0A956DLJ7-F1
#
_entry.id   AF-A0A956DLJ7-F1
#
_cell.length_a   1.000
_cell.length_b   1.000
_cell.length_c   1.000
_cell.angle_alpha   90.00
_cell.angle_beta   90.00
_cell.angle_gamma   90.00
#
_symmetry.space_group_name_H-M   'P 1'
#
loop_
_entity.id
_entity.type
_entity.pdbx_description
1 polymer ?
#
loop_
_entity_poly.entity_id
_entity_poly.type
_entity_poly.pdbx_seq_one_letter_code
_entity_poly.pdbx_strand_id
1 'polypeptide(L)'
;MSDGELFYRLSAERLRSRCRIGGLILALGLVWPYEVVDEQPQLLWQIFYKLPPSAVIAAVAPALVGITLVVLERILKRTTSLAVVTLTSLVGLALLRRIGADAAAWELLPLPASLVDRAGLALLALAATAAGSNLSHREATRPSARVLLLLGFAAAVVFYAWPGRGEAVGLTVTRALASLGDMPTFRHQLGLLTLGTVALLPALVSTAGLLHLRRPAPRPLATLGLVALFGMPLLLVMLLFAWYLRASPGAAFFGAFGAALEISAALGLLAAALEVLGRSNDRAEGETPHRRVVLGSAAVAATLLAAQVWLARPPDKGVQWTLGAPTAAADQLFGEHIPAWSEARRRWERRLEVANGASELLDVKRRAAAMAEAGAGVDPRLAQAVGALGRAAYEPDISARRWYRLVAEVNGAVRTSGLPYYLDPQISIAKTGEGLRRHFVVDSYRVERVRRWSADGAEVAALFVRGFAARQAGHRVGALLGFSRDRQRFALVVLDAGEQHREELEAMASADPPNCGDALGPEERAASLVCGRALAAMVARGSLGEVALAGVERHELQHQLDGPLLPLASVVRKKLAGYAAEAQDRTNRELSAYLAELTSPTGPVALGLVVPFRFALLQRRGTYHHAAVLLFEALAQRRVRDAGRHVDPTTLGEVFQELADEGDEALRRRAAEAWARLYGRDLPALELIDQPS
;
A
#
# COMPACT_ATOMS: atom_id res chain seq x y z
N MET A 1 -4.74 -8.02 56.45
CA MET A 1 -4.58 -7.98 54.98
C MET A 1 -3.10 -8.15 54.68
N SER A 2 -2.71 -9.18 53.93
CA SER A 2 -1.28 -9.38 53.61
C SER A 2 -0.78 -8.34 52.61
N ASP A 3 0.52 -8.07 52.59
CA ASP A 3 1.15 -7.19 51.59
C ASP A 3 0.93 -7.67 50.15
N GLY A 4 0.73 -8.96 49.93
CA GLY A 4 0.34 -9.51 48.63
C GLY A 4 -1.08 -9.09 48.25
N GLU A 5 -2.02 -9.17 49.19
CA GLU A 5 -3.41 -8.81 48.98
C GLU A 5 -3.60 -7.30 48.71
N LEU A 6 -2.95 -6.43 49.49
CA LEU A 6 -3.02 -4.98 49.28
C LEU A 6 -2.59 -4.61 47.85
N PHE A 7 -1.50 -5.19 47.37
CA PHE A 7 -0.93 -4.86 46.08
C PHE A 7 -1.72 -5.48 44.93
N TYR A 8 -2.25 -6.69 45.11
CA TYR A 8 -3.22 -7.23 44.16
C TYR A 8 -4.45 -6.32 44.04
N ARG A 9 -4.99 -5.80 45.16
CA ARG A 9 -6.09 -4.82 45.15
C ARG A 9 -5.71 -3.55 44.40
N LEU A 10 -4.53 -2.98 44.63
CA LEU A 10 -4.04 -1.80 43.90
C LEU A 10 -3.89 -2.04 42.38
N SER A 11 -3.41 -3.21 41.95
CA SER A 11 -3.36 -3.53 40.52
C SER A 11 -4.74 -3.78 39.94
N ALA A 12 -5.63 -4.40 40.71
CA ALA A 12 -7.02 -4.61 40.32
C ALA A 12 -7.77 -3.29 40.14
N GLU A 13 -7.63 -2.35 41.07
CA GLU A 13 -8.19 -1.01 40.98
C GLU A 13 -7.62 -0.23 39.80
N ARG A 14 -6.30 -0.35 39.54
CA ARG A 14 -5.66 0.23 38.37
C ARG A 14 -6.25 -0.34 37.07
N LEU A 15 -6.40 -1.66 36.94
CA LEU A 15 -7.04 -2.26 35.76
C LEU A 15 -8.48 -1.79 35.60
N ARG A 16 -9.28 -1.79 36.66
CA ARG A 16 -10.67 -1.28 36.63
C ARG A 16 -10.74 0.19 36.23
N SER A 17 -9.87 1.03 36.78
CA SER A 17 -9.76 2.45 36.40
C SER A 17 -9.37 2.62 34.93
N ARG A 18 -8.41 1.82 34.45
CA ARG A 18 -8.00 1.84 33.03
C ARG A 18 -9.08 1.28 32.10
N CYS A 19 -9.84 0.25 32.48
CA CYS A 19 -11.00 -0.22 31.72
C CYS A 19 -12.07 0.88 31.61
N ARG A 20 -12.29 1.66 32.68
CA ARG A 20 -13.19 2.81 32.64
C ARG A 20 -12.67 3.93 31.74
N ILE A 21 -11.50 4.48 32.04
CA ILE A 21 -10.97 5.65 31.32
C ILE A 21 -10.53 5.27 29.89
N GLY A 22 -9.72 4.23 29.76
CA GLY A 22 -9.24 3.73 28.48
C GLY A 22 -10.37 3.17 27.63
N GLY A 23 -11.35 2.49 28.23
CA GLY A 23 -12.54 2.05 27.51
C GLY A 23 -13.39 3.21 27.00
N LEU A 24 -13.55 4.28 27.79
CA LEU A 24 -14.21 5.51 27.33
C LEU A 24 -13.45 6.20 26.20
N ILE A 25 -12.12 6.29 26.28
CA ILE A 25 -11.29 6.86 25.20
C ILE A 25 -11.45 6.07 23.91
N LEU A 26 -11.40 4.73 23.99
CA LEU A 26 -11.62 3.87 22.83
C LEU A 26 -13.05 3.99 22.28
N ALA A 27 -14.06 4.15 23.15
CA ALA A 27 -15.45 4.40 22.76
C ALA A 27 -15.62 5.75 22.02
N LEU A 28 -14.95 6.80 22.52
CA LEU A 28 -14.86 8.10 21.85
C LEU A 28 -14.10 8.02 20.51
N GLY A 29 -13.41 6.91 20.26
CA GLY A 29 -12.92 6.46 18.96
C GLY A 29 -13.83 6.85 17.78
N LEU A 30 -15.12 6.60 17.97
CA LEU A 30 -16.14 6.80 16.94
C LEU A 30 -16.31 8.26 16.51
N VAL A 31 -16.07 9.21 17.42
CA VAL A 31 -16.25 10.66 17.22
C VAL A 31 -14.98 11.39 16.80
N TRP A 32 -13.84 10.70 16.68
CA TRP A 32 -12.66 11.30 16.07
C TRP A 32 -12.82 11.40 14.55
N PRO A 33 -12.22 12.42 13.91
CA PRO A 33 -12.07 12.43 12.46
C PRO A 33 -11.38 11.15 11.99
N TYR A 34 -12.07 10.38 11.17
CA TYR A 34 -11.53 9.15 10.58
C TYR A 34 -10.61 9.48 9.41
N GLU A 35 -11.00 10.47 8.61
CA GLU A 35 -10.20 10.99 7.51
C GLU A 35 -10.40 12.51 7.34
N VAL A 36 -9.48 13.14 6.61
CA VAL A 36 -9.59 14.55 6.22
C VAL A 36 -9.66 14.61 4.70
N VAL A 37 -10.76 15.14 4.19
CA VAL A 37 -10.96 15.35 2.75
C VAL A 37 -11.17 16.83 2.54
N ASP A 38 -10.31 17.46 1.73
CA ASP A 38 -10.35 18.90 1.43
C ASP A 38 -10.44 19.76 2.70
N GLU A 39 -9.56 19.47 3.65
CA GLU A 39 -9.47 20.11 4.99
C GLU A 39 -10.67 19.88 5.93
N GLN A 40 -11.73 19.18 5.46
CA GLN A 40 -12.90 18.85 6.28
C GLN A 40 -12.72 17.50 7.01
N PRO A 41 -12.95 17.46 8.34
CA PRO A 41 -12.96 16.20 9.08
C PRO A 41 -14.17 15.36 8.65
N GLN A 42 -13.93 14.14 8.22
CA GLN A 42 -14.97 13.14 7.99
C GLN A 42 -14.99 12.16 9.16
N LEU A 43 -16.12 12.11 9.85
CA LEU A 43 -16.36 11.21 10.97
C LEU A 43 -16.73 9.82 10.44
N LEU A 44 -16.41 8.79 11.21
CA LEU A 44 -16.55 7.41 10.74
C LEU A 44 -17.99 7.08 10.29
N TRP A 45 -19.01 7.52 11.02
CA TRP A 45 -20.42 7.27 10.64
C TRP A 45 -20.85 8.02 9.37
N GLN A 46 -20.20 9.14 9.03
CA GLN A 46 -20.46 9.89 7.81
C GLN A 46 -19.97 9.16 6.56
N ILE A 47 -19.09 8.15 6.72
CA ILE A 47 -18.51 7.40 5.61
C ILE A 47 -18.83 5.90 5.65
N PHE A 48 -19.66 5.43 6.60
CA PHE A 48 -20.03 4.00 6.68
C PHE A 48 -20.54 3.42 5.36
N TYR A 49 -21.37 4.16 4.63
CA TYR A 49 -21.90 3.72 3.33
C TYR A 49 -20.82 3.66 2.23
N LYS A 50 -19.69 4.36 2.42
CA LYS A 50 -18.52 4.38 1.52
C LYS A 50 -17.54 3.24 1.80
N LEU A 51 -17.59 2.63 2.98
CA LEU A 51 -16.67 1.57 3.42
C LEU A 51 -17.26 0.16 3.17
N PRO A 52 -16.43 -0.85 2.82
CA PRO A 52 -16.89 -2.23 2.83
C PRO A 52 -17.21 -2.70 4.27
N PRO A 53 -18.09 -3.70 4.47
CA PRO A 53 -18.49 -4.15 5.81
C PRO A 53 -17.32 -4.51 6.72
N SER A 54 -16.27 -5.16 6.20
CA SER A 54 -15.05 -5.48 6.96
C SER A 54 -14.30 -4.24 7.44
N ALA A 55 -14.22 -3.18 6.63
CA ALA A 55 -13.64 -1.90 7.03
C ALA A 55 -14.50 -1.17 8.06
N VAL A 56 -15.83 -1.23 7.93
CA VAL A 56 -16.76 -0.70 8.95
C VAL A 56 -16.55 -1.41 10.28
N ILE A 57 -16.52 -2.75 10.28
CA ILE A 57 -16.28 -3.55 11.48
C ILE A 57 -14.93 -3.17 12.11
N ALA A 58 -13.88 -3.08 11.30
CA ALA A 58 -12.54 -2.71 11.78
C ALA A 58 -12.48 -1.29 12.37
N ALA A 59 -13.19 -0.34 11.76
CA ALA A 59 -13.21 1.04 12.20
C ALA A 59 -14.04 1.23 13.47
N VAL A 60 -15.10 0.45 13.65
CA VAL A 60 -15.97 0.48 14.85
C VAL A 60 -15.44 -0.41 15.99
N ALA A 61 -14.55 -1.36 15.69
CA ALA A 61 -13.98 -2.28 16.67
C ALA A 61 -13.36 -1.60 17.91
N PRO A 62 -12.58 -0.49 17.81
CA PRO A 62 -12.07 0.19 19.00
C PRO A 62 -13.20 0.61 19.94
N ALA A 63 -14.26 1.19 19.38
CA ALA A 63 -15.38 1.68 20.17
C ALA A 63 -16.18 0.55 20.83
N LEU A 64 -16.42 -0.55 20.11
CA LEU A 64 -17.08 -1.73 20.67
C LEU A 64 -16.26 -2.35 21.80
N VAL A 65 -14.94 -2.46 21.63
CA VAL A 65 -14.05 -2.93 22.68
C VAL A 65 -14.10 -1.98 23.87
N GLY A 66 -14.04 -0.67 23.65
CA GLY A 66 -14.14 0.34 24.69
C GLY A 66 -15.41 0.20 25.53
N ILE A 67 -16.57 0.16 24.88
CA ILE A 67 -17.88 -0.04 25.53
C ILE A 67 -17.91 -1.36 26.30
N THR A 68 -17.45 -2.44 25.68
CA THR A 68 -17.41 -3.77 26.29
C THR A 68 -16.58 -3.75 27.58
N LEU A 69 -15.42 -3.09 27.59
CA LEU A 69 -14.57 -3.00 28.78
C LEU A 69 -15.19 -2.16 29.90
N VAL A 70 -15.87 -1.05 29.56
CA VAL A 70 -16.58 -0.22 30.55
C VAL A 70 -17.73 -1.00 31.21
N VAL A 71 -18.48 -1.78 30.43
CA VAL A 71 -19.59 -2.61 30.94
C VAL A 71 -19.07 -3.78 31.76
N LEU A 72 -18.12 -4.54 31.23
CA LEU A 72 -17.62 -5.75 31.89
C LEU A 72 -16.82 -5.45 33.17
N GLU A 73 -16.20 -4.27 33.28
CA GLU A 73 -15.59 -3.84 34.54
C GLU A 73 -16.61 -3.85 35.69
N ARG A 74 -17.86 -3.43 35.44
CA ARG A 74 -18.92 -3.41 36.46
C ARG A 74 -19.48 -4.80 36.77
N ILE A 75 -19.53 -5.67 35.78
CA ILE A 75 -20.15 -7.01 35.90
C ILE A 75 -19.17 -8.03 36.50
N LEU A 76 -17.92 -8.01 36.06
CA LEU A 76 -16.93 -9.02 36.44
C LEU A 76 -16.40 -8.73 37.85
N LYS A 77 -16.79 -9.58 38.80
CA LYS A 77 -16.29 -9.53 40.19
C LYS A 77 -14.81 -9.89 40.28
N ARG A 78 -14.37 -10.90 39.51
CA ARG A 78 -12.98 -11.38 39.50
C ARG A 78 -12.11 -10.55 38.53
N THR A 79 -11.10 -9.87 39.07
CA THR A 79 -10.20 -9.03 38.27
C THR A 79 -9.35 -9.83 37.28
N THR A 80 -9.01 -11.09 37.58
CA THR A 80 -8.33 -11.99 36.64
C THR A 80 -9.18 -12.25 35.39
N SER A 81 -10.49 -12.48 35.56
CA SER A 81 -11.41 -12.61 34.43
C SER A 81 -11.47 -11.31 33.61
N LEU A 82 -11.50 -10.15 34.27
CA LEU A 82 -11.43 -8.86 33.59
C LEU A 82 -10.14 -8.72 32.77
N ALA A 83 -8.98 -9.09 33.32
CA ALA A 83 -7.71 -9.04 32.62
C ALA A 83 -7.68 -9.93 31.36
N VAL A 84 -8.19 -11.17 31.46
CA VAL A 84 -8.29 -12.09 30.31
C VAL A 84 -9.18 -11.52 29.23
N VAL A 85 -10.34 -10.96 29.61
CA VAL A 85 -11.24 -10.33 28.63
C VAL A 85 -10.59 -9.10 28.00
N THR A 86 -9.90 -8.26 28.77
CA THR A 86 -9.16 -7.10 28.23
C THR A 86 -8.15 -7.52 27.17
N LEU A 87 -7.33 -8.55 27.44
CA LEU A 87 -6.37 -9.06 26.47
C LEU A 87 -7.06 -9.62 25.22
N THR A 88 -8.10 -10.44 25.41
CA THR A 88 -8.85 -11.05 24.30
C THR A 88 -9.48 -9.99 23.41
N SER A 89 -10.08 -8.95 23.99
CA SER A 89 -10.68 -7.85 23.25
C SER A 89 -9.65 -7.01 22.49
N LEU A 90 -8.46 -6.76 23.06
CA LEU A 90 -7.39 -6.04 22.37
C LEU A 90 -6.75 -6.87 21.24
N VAL A 91 -6.60 -8.18 21.43
CA VAL A 91 -6.19 -9.08 20.34
C VAL A 91 -7.24 -9.10 19.24
N GLY A 92 -8.52 -9.29 19.59
CA GLY A 92 -9.63 -9.22 18.64
C GLY A 92 -9.66 -7.89 17.87
N LEU A 93 -9.42 -6.78 18.55
CA LEU A 93 -9.28 -5.46 17.92
C LEU A 93 -8.14 -5.44 16.90
N ALA A 94 -6.96 -5.93 17.25
CA ALA A 94 -5.82 -5.97 16.34
C ALA A 94 -6.11 -6.83 15.09
N LEU A 95 -6.77 -7.98 15.27
CA LEU A 95 -7.20 -8.85 14.18
C LEU A 95 -8.21 -8.17 13.27
N LEU A 96 -9.26 -7.59 13.85
CA LEU A 96 -10.31 -6.90 13.09
C LEU A 96 -9.75 -5.69 12.34
N ARG A 97 -8.88 -4.88 12.99
CA ARG A 97 -8.21 -3.76 12.31
C ARG A 97 -7.38 -4.24 11.14
N ARG A 98 -6.67 -5.36 11.26
CA ARG A 98 -5.86 -5.89 10.15
C ARG A 98 -6.72 -6.42 9.01
N ILE A 99 -7.76 -7.20 9.30
CA ILE A 99 -8.71 -7.71 8.28
C ILE A 99 -9.40 -6.56 7.54
N GLY A 100 -9.82 -5.52 8.27
CA GLY A 100 -10.42 -4.36 7.64
C GLY A 100 -9.43 -3.41 6.99
N ALA A 101 -8.14 -3.41 7.37
CA ALA A 101 -7.11 -2.60 6.72
C ALA A 101 -6.92 -3.01 5.26
N ASP A 102 -6.94 -4.31 4.94
CA ASP A 102 -6.84 -4.80 3.57
C ASP A 102 -8.07 -4.42 2.73
N ALA A 103 -9.24 -4.32 3.36
CA ALA A 103 -10.46 -3.83 2.73
C ALA A 103 -10.55 -2.30 2.64
N ALA A 104 -9.91 -1.60 3.58
CA ALA A 104 -9.83 -0.15 3.66
C ALA A 104 -8.59 0.41 2.93
N ALA A 105 -7.75 -0.45 2.35
CA ALA A 105 -6.36 -0.20 1.99
C ALA A 105 -6.12 0.96 1.02
N TRP A 106 -7.11 1.69 0.54
CA TRP A 106 -6.90 2.89 -0.26
C TRP A 106 -6.55 4.04 0.70
N GLU A 107 -5.28 4.09 1.08
CA GLU A 107 -4.72 4.85 2.21
C GLU A 107 -4.93 6.36 2.10
N LEU A 108 -5.13 6.98 3.27
CA LEU A 108 -5.27 8.43 3.43
C LEU A 108 -4.03 9.10 4.05
N LEU A 109 -2.97 8.36 4.38
CA LEU A 109 -1.66 8.90 4.72
C LEU A 109 -0.57 7.85 4.39
N PRO A 110 0.42 8.17 3.54
CA PRO A 110 1.53 7.26 3.22
C PRO A 110 2.53 7.23 4.39
N LEU A 111 2.24 6.45 5.42
CA LEU A 111 3.26 6.04 6.38
C LEU A 111 4.07 4.89 5.76
N PRO A 112 5.38 4.76 6.07
CA PRO A 112 6.16 3.62 5.62
C PRO A 112 5.46 2.32 6.03
N ALA A 113 5.19 1.43 5.07
CA ALA A 113 4.43 0.20 5.32
C ALA A 113 5.06 -0.68 6.41
N SER A 114 6.38 -0.60 6.59
CA SER A 114 7.12 -1.27 7.66
C SER A 114 6.69 -0.85 9.07
N LEU A 115 6.19 0.37 9.25
CA LEU A 115 5.70 0.90 10.53
C LEU A 115 4.21 0.64 10.75
N VAL A 116 3.40 0.64 9.67
CA VAL A 116 1.94 0.48 9.74
C VAL A 116 1.54 -0.97 9.97
N ASP A 117 2.24 -1.91 9.32
CA ASP A 117 1.80 -3.29 9.27
C ASP A 117 2.00 -4.07 10.60
N ARG A 118 2.68 -3.47 11.58
CA ARG A 118 3.28 -4.22 12.73
C ARG A 118 3.21 -3.53 14.08
N ALA A 119 2.38 -2.50 14.20
CA ALA A 119 2.21 -1.76 15.45
C ALA A 119 1.93 -2.69 16.66
N GLY A 120 1.22 -3.80 16.46
CA GLY A 120 0.89 -4.76 17.53
C GLY A 120 2.11 -5.30 18.32
N LEU A 121 3.22 -5.63 17.66
CA LEU A 121 4.43 -6.14 18.35
C LEU A 121 5.15 -5.02 19.10
N ALA A 122 5.21 -3.82 18.54
CA ALA A 122 5.75 -2.66 19.23
C ALA A 122 4.93 -2.30 20.48
N LEU A 123 3.60 -2.34 20.39
CA LEU A 123 2.70 -2.10 21.53
C LEU A 123 2.85 -3.18 22.60
N LEU A 124 2.98 -4.46 22.21
CA LEU A 124 3.25 -5.55 23.14
C LEU A 124 4.60 -5.38 23.84
N ALA A 125 5.64 -4.98 23.10
CA ALA A 125 6.97 -4.73 23.67
C ALA A 125 6.94 -3.68 24.79
N LEU A 126 6.27 -2.54 24.53
CA LEU A 126 6.11 -1.46 25.48
C LEU A 126 5.25 -1.88 26.69
N ALA A 127 4.10 -2.52 26.45
CA ALA A 127 3.18 -2.90 27.51
C ALA A 127 3.73 -4.01 28.41
N ALA A 128 4.38 -5.03 27.84
CA ALA A 128 5.01 -6.10 28.60
C ALA A 128 6.19 -5.57 29.43
N THR A 129 6.96 -4.62 28.88
CA THR A 129 8.04 -3.97 29.63
C THR A 129 7.50 -3.15 30.79
N ALA A 130 6.44 -2.35 30.58
CA ALA A 130 5.80 -1.57 31.64
C ALA A 130 5.22 -2.47 32.76
N ALA A 131 4.54 -3.56 32.39
CA ALA A 131 4.02 -4.53 33.34
C ALA A 131 5.16 -5.22 34.12
N GLY A 132 6.19 -5.66 33.41
CA GLY A 132 7.37 -6.31 34.00
C GLY A 132 8.13 -5.40 34.98
N SER A 133 8.31 -4.12 34.65
CA SER A 133 8.94 -3.15 35.56
C SER A 133 8.12 -2.92 36.83
N ASN A 134 6.79 -2.94 36.73
CA ASN A 134 5.91 -2.82 37.90
C ASN A 134 5.94 -4.06 38.80
N LEU A 135 6.34 -5.22 38.27
CA LEU A 135 6.41 -6.49 39.00
C LEU A 135 7.82 -6.81 39.53
N SER A 136 8.87 -6.14 39.06
CA SER A 136 10.26 -6.51 39.38
C SER A 136 10.70 -6.15 40.81
N HIS A 137 10.05 -5.18 41.44
CA HIS A 137 10.41 -4.68 42.77
C HIS A 137 10.07 -5.65 43.93
N ARG A 138 9.30 -6.73 43.69
CA ARG A 138 8.86 -7.67 44.73
C ARG A 138 9.31 -9.09 44.45
N GLU A 139 9.74 -9.80 45.49
CA GLU A 139 10.23 -11.17 45.36
C GLU A 139 9.22 -12.15 44.79
N ALA A 140 7.99 -12.15 45.30
CA ALA A 140 6.94 -13.06 44.85
C ALA A 140 6.65 -12.91 43.33
N THR A 141 6.70 -11.68 42.82
CA THR A 141 6.36 -11.39 41.41
C THR A 141 7.58 -11.30 40.48
N ARG A 142 8.82 -11.41 40.98
CA ARG A 142 10.06 -11.38 40.17
C ARG A 142 10.06 -12.39 39.02
N PRO A 143 9.58 -13.63 39.18
CA PRO A 143 9.53 -14.58 38.07
C PRO A 143 8.59 -14.12 36.96
N SER A 144 7.39 -13.63 37.30
CA SER A 144 6.45 -13.05 36.33
C SER A 144 7.06 -11.82 35.64
N ALA A 145 7.77 -10.98 36.40
CA ALA A 145 8.50 -9.82 35.86
C ALA A 145 9.55 -10.22 34.82
N ARG A 146 10.35 -11.26 35.11
CA ARG A 146 11.34 -11.82 34.17
C ARG A 146 10.71 -12.26 32.87
N VAL A 147 9.62 -13.03 32.95
CA VAL A 147 8.91 -13.51 31.75
C VAL A 147 8.40 -12.33 30.91
N LEU A 148 7.78 -11.32 31.52
CA LEU A 148 7.23 -10.17 30.80
C LEU A 148 8.32 -9.26 30.21
N LEU A 149 9.44 -9.07 30.90
CA LEU A 149 10.56 -8.28 30.37
C LEU A 149 11.26 -9.00 29.21
N LEU A 150 11.44 -10.32 29.30
CA LEU A 150 11.94 -11.13 28.19
C LEU A 150 10.98 -11.13 27.00
N LEU A 151 9.67 -11.23 27.24
CA LEU A 151 8.65 -11.11 26.20
C LEU A 151 8.69 -9.73 25.53
N GLY A 152 8.81 -8.66 26.33
CA GLY A 152 8.90 -7.30 25.81
C GLY A 152 10.09 -7.14 24.86
N PHE A 153 11.27 -7.64 25.28
CA PHE A 153 12.46 -7.66 24.44
C PHE A 153 12.30 -8.53 23.19
N ALA A 154 11.77 -9.75 23.31
CA ALA A 154 11.54 -10.64 22.18
C ALA A 154 10.59 -10.00 21.15
N ALA A 155 9.49 -9.38 21.61
CA ALA A 155 8.55 -8.67 20.74
C ALA A 155 9.23 -7.49 20.03
N ALA A 156 10.09 -6.72 20.71
CA ALA A 156 10.88 -5.67 20.08
C ALA A 156 11.85 -6.23 19.03
N VAL A 157 12.59 -7.30 19.34
CA VAL A 157 13.50 -7.95 18.39
C VAL A 157 12.75 -8.41 17.15
N VAL A 158 11.62 -9.10 17.30
CA VAL A 158 10.80 -9.53 16.16
C VAL A 158 10.30 -8.32 15.37
N PHE A 159 9.84 -7.25 16.03
CA PHE A 159 9.43 -6.02 15.36
C PHE A 159 10.54 -5.41 14.49
N TYR A 160 11.78 -5.34 14.97
CA TYR A 160 12.90 -4.75 14.22
C TYR A 160 13.56 -5.69 13.22
N ALA A 161 13.62 -6.98 13.51
CA ALA A 161 14.34 -7.97 12.72
C ALA A 161 13.47 -8.61 11.63
N TRP A 162 12.16 -8.73 11.85
CA TRP A 162 11.29 -9.36 10.86
C TRP A 162 11.21 -8.47 9.61
N PRO A 163 11.51 -8.97 8.41
CA PRO A 163 11.47 -8.18 7.19
C PRO A 163 10.04 -7.82 6.82
N GLY A 164 9.80 -6.52 6.62
CA GLY A 164 8.60 -5.81 6.16
C GLY A 164 8.10 -6.20 4.78
N ARG A 165 7.52 -5.20 4.12
CA ARG A 165 7.50 -5.08 2.67
C ARG A 165 8.93 -4.97 2.11
N GLY A 166 9.70 -6.07 2.18
CA GLY A 166 11.06 -6.18 1.64
C GLY A 166 12.21 -5.76 2.57
N GLU A 167 11.94 -5.08 3.69
CA GLU A 167 12.99 -4.62 4.61
C GLU A 167 12.56 -4.64 6.09
N ALA A 168 13.48 -5.04 6.98
CA ALA A 168 13.26 -5.05 8.42
C ALA A 168 13.23 -3.62 9.00
N VAL A 169 12.35 -3.35 9.97
CA VAL A 169 12.17 -1.99 10.54
C VAL A 169 13.49 -1.44 11.08
N GLY A 170 14.31 -2.29 11.69
CA GLY A 170 15.63 -1.90 12.18
C GLY A 170 16.51 -1.32 11.08
N LEU A 171 16.57 -1.99 9.92
CA LEU A 171 17.36 -1.53 8.77
C LEU A 171 16.82 -0.22 8.20
N THR A 172 15.49 -0.09 8.09
CA THR A 172 14.85 1.15 7.64
C THR A 172 15.20 2.32 8.56
N VAL A 173 15.09 2.14 9.88
CA VAL A 173 15.41 3.17 10.87
C VAL A 173 16.91 3.52 10.86
N THR A 174 17.79 2.52 10.82
CA THR A 174 19.24 2.78 10.76
C THR A 174 19.62 3.53 9.50
N ARG A 175 19.02 3.20 8.34
CA ARG A 175 19.30 3.89 7.08
C ARG A 175 18.74 5.31 7.09
N ALA A 176 17.51 5.48 7.58
CA ALA A 176 16.91 6.80 7.77
C ALA A 176 17.85 7.69 8.60
N LEU A 177 18.30 7.21 9.75
CA LEU A 177 19.24 7.96 10.59
C LEU A 177 20.61 8.17 9.93
N ALA A 178 21.12 7.20 9.15
CA ALA A 178 22.38 7.37 8.40
C ALA A 178 22.26 8.44 7.29
N SER A 179 21.09 8.59 6.68
CA SER A 179 20.81 9.59 5.64
C SER A 179 20.58 11.00 6.18
N LEU A 180 20.69 11.21 7.50
CA LEU A 180 20.42 12.49 8.13
C LEU A 180 21.28 13.62 7.56
N GLY A 181 22.56 13.35 7.30
CA GLY A 181 23.48 14.33 6.70
C GLY A 181 23.11 14.71 5.26
N ASP A 182 22.41 13.83 4.54
CA ASP A 182 22.01 14.03 3.15
C ASP A 182 20.67 14.78 2.99
N MET A 183 19.97 15.05 4.10
CA MET A 183 18.68 15.72 4.07
C MET A 183 18.84 17.20 3.69
N PRO A 184 17.98 17.75 2.81
CA PRO A 184 18.20 19.05 2.18
C PRO A 184 18.10 20.23 3.14
N THR A 185 17.43 20.07 4.29
CA THR A 185 17.32 21.13 5.30
C THR A 185 17.30 20.57 6.72
N PHE A 186 17.73 21.38 7.70
CA PHE A 186 17.65 21.06 9.13
C PHE A 186 16.24 20.64 9.58
N ARG A 187 15.19 21.16 8.91
CA ARG A 187 13.81 20.79 9.21
C ARG A 187 13.52 19.33 8.89
N HIS A 188 14.03 18.82 7.77
CA HIS A 188 13.92 17.40 7.41
C HIS A 188 14.74 16.53 8.36
N GLN A 189 15.92 17.00 8.76
CA GLN A 189 16.76 16.32 9.75
C GLN A 189 16.03 16.16 11.09
N LEU A 190 15.47 17.24 11.63
CA LEU A 190 14.72 17.20 12.90
C LEU A 190 13.49 16.29 12.80
N GLY A 191 12.74 16.34 11.69
CA GLY A 191 11.62 15.44 11.44
C GLY A 191 12.06 13.97 11.44
N LEU A 192 13.16 13.66 10.75
CA LEU A 192 13.72 12.31 10.65
C LEU A 192 14.26 11.79 11.98
N LEU A 193 14.96 12.63 12.75
CA LEU A 193 15.41 12.32 14.12
C LEU A 193 14.24 12.01 15.03
N THR A 194 13.16 12.78 14.92
CA THR A 194 11.99 12.59 15.78
C THR A 194 11.26 11.29 15.42
N LEU A 195 11.05 11.04 14.12
CA LEU A 195 10.52 9.76 13.63
C LEU A 195 11.40 8.58 14.02
N GLY A 196 12.72 8.72 13.91
CA GLY A 196 13.69 7.71 14.35
C GLY A 196 13.60 7.44 15.85
N THR A 197 13.45 8.49 16.67
CA THR A 197 13.30 8.35 18.14
C THR A 197 12.01 7.61 18.49
N VAL A 198 10.89 7.97 17.87
CA VAL A 198 9.59 7.28 17.99
C VAL A 198 9.72 5.82 17.60
N ALA A 199 10.33 5.57 16.43
CA ALA A 199 10.52 4.23 15.89
C ALA A 199 11.49 3.39 16.72
N LEU A 200 12.45 3.97 17.44
CA LEU A 200 13.41 3.28 18.33
C LEU A 200 12.87 3.03 19.75
N LEU A 201 11.76 3.67 20.15
CA LEU A 201 11.28 3.60 21.53
C LEU A 201 11.04 2.15 22.02
N PRO A 202 10.40 1.24 21.25
CA PRO A 202 10.25 -0.15 21.67
C PRO A 202 11.56 -0.86 22.02
N ALA A 203 12.62 -0.64 21.23
CA ALA A 203 13.95 -1.20 21.52
C ALA A 203 14.57 -0.58 22.77
N LEU A 204 14.56 0.75 22.88
CA LEU A 204 15.16 1.48 24.00
C LEU A 204 14.51 1.09 25.33
N VAL A 205 13.18 1.08 25.37
CA VAL A 205 12.40 0.75 26.57
C VAL A 205 12.60 -0.71 26.97
N SER A 206 12.50 -1.66 26.04
CA SER A 206 12.65 -3.08 26.35
C SER A 206 14.06 -3.44 26.81
N THR A 207 15.09 -2.81 26.22
CA THR A 207 16.48 -2.98 26.64
C THR A 207 16.72 -2.42 28.03
N ALA A 208 16.19 -1.22 28.33
CA ALA A 208 16.23 -0.65 29.68
C ALA A 208 15.52 -1.57 30.71
N GLY A 209 14.42 -2.20 30.31
CA GLY A 209 13.73 -3.22 31.10
C GLY A 209 14.59 -4.44 31.44
N LEU A 210 15.38 -4.95 30.50
CA LEU A 210 16.32 -6.05 30.77
C LEU A 210 17.44 -5.64 31.73
N LEU A 211 17.94 -4.41 31.64
CA LEU A 211 18.93 -3.89 32.60
C LEU A 211 18.38 -3.88 34.03
N HIS A 212 17.08 -3.64 34.20
CA HIS A 212 16.41 -3.74 35.51
C HIS A 212 16.32 -5.16 36.06
N LEU A 213 16.40 -6.21 35.24
CA LEU A 213 16.50 -7.58 35.76
C LEU A 213 17.77 -7.81 36.58
N ARG A 214 18.86 -7.12 36.22
CA ARG A 214 20.15 -7.25 36.92
C ARG A 214 20.19 -6.46 38.23
N ARG A 215 19.40 -5.40 38.35
CA ARG A 215 19.35 -4.51 39.52
C ARG A 215 17.89 -4.18 39.85
N PRO A 216 17.16 -5.08 40.53
CA PRO A 216 15.77 -4.81 40.91
C PRO A 216 15.72 -3.55 41.77
N ALA A 217 14.92 -2.57 41.37
CA ALA A 217 14.84 -1.32 42.11
C ALA A 217 14.16 -1.52 43.47
N PRO A 218 14.59 -0.78 44.50
CA PRO A 218 13.98 -0.83 45.83
C PRO A 218 12.56 -0.25 45.85
N ARG A 219 12.15 0.45 44.79
CA ARG A 219 10.83 1.08 44.64
C ARG A 219 10.29 0.82 43.23
N PRO A 220 8.96 0.84 43.03
CA PRO A 220 8.38 0.80 41.70
C PRO A 220 8.95 1.95 40.86
N LEU A 221 9.57 1.62 39.74
CA LEU A 221 10.18 2.58 38.83
C LEU A 221 9.09 3.21 37.97
N ALA A 222 8.41 4.20 38.54
CA ALA A 222 7.36 4.93 37.86
C ALA A 222 7.86 5.52 36.53
N THR A 223 9.13 5.90 36.43
CA THR A 223 9.73 6.52 35.24
C THR A 223 9.77 5.58 34.02
N LEU A 224 10.25 4.35 34.15
CA LEU A 224 10.30 3.41 33.01
C LEU A 224 8.88 3.02 32.55
N GLY A 225 7.97 2.79 33.50
CA GLY A 225 6.56 2.54 33.20
C GLY A 225 5.88 3.74 32.53
N LEU A 226 6.18 4.97 32.98
CA LEU A 226 5.68 6.20 32.38
C LEU A 226 6.21 6.38 30.95
N VAL A 227 7.52 6.18 30.73
CA VAL A 227 8.11 6.29 29.38
C VAL A 227 7.56 5.22 28.44
N ALA A 228 7.36 3.99 28.93
CA ALA A 228 6.78 2.91 28.13
C ALA A 228 5.32 3.20 27.72
N LEU A 229 4.53 3.79 28.62
CA LEU A 229 3.10 4.05 28.39
C LEU A 229 2.83 5.38 27.67
N PHE A 230 3.62 6.41 27.95
CA PHE A 230 3.37 7.79 27.48
C PHE A 230 4.45 8.35 26.58
N GLY A 231 5.63 7.72 26.47
CA GLY A 231 6.72 8.21 25.63
C GLY A 231 6.33 8.29 24.15
N MET A 232 5.74 7.22 23.61
CA MET A 232 5.27 7.18 22.22
C MET A 232 4.15 8.22 21.95
N PRO A 233 3.07 8.25 22.75
CA PRO A 233 2.02 9.26 22.60
C PRO A 233 2.52 10.71 22.73
N LEU A 234 3.41 10.99 23.68
CA LEU A 234 3.95 12.34 23.89
C LEU A 234 4.78 12.78 22.69
N LEU A 235 5.63 11.89 22.16
CA LEU A 235 6.42 12.17 20.96
C LEU A 235 5.54 12.33 19.71
N LEU A 236 4.47 11.54 19.59
CA LEU A 236 3.48 11.70 18.51
C LEU A 236 2.77 13.06 18.61
N VAL A 237 2.34 13.47 19.80
CA VAL A 237 1.72 14.79 20.02
C VAL A 237 2.71 15.92 19.71
N MET A 238 3.98 15.79 20.07
CA MET A 238 5.01 16.78 19.72
C MET A 238 5.31 16.84 18.21
N LEU A 239 5.34 15.70 17.51
CA LEU A 239 5.45 15.63 16.05
C LEU A 239 4.29 16.35 15.37
N LEU A 240 3.08 16.08 15.86
CA LEU A 240 1.86 16.71 15.36
C LEU A 240 1.84 18.19 15.64
N PHE A 241 2.28 18.63 16.82
CA PHE A 241 2.41 20.04 17.16
C PHE A 241 3.44 20.76 16.27
N ALA A 242 4.59 20.12 15.98
CA ALA A 242 5.60 20.67 15.09
C ALA A 242 5.15 20.73 13.61
N TRP A 243 4.28 19.82 13.19
CA TRP A 243 3.64 19.81 11.87
C TRP A 243 2.50 20.84 11.79
N TYR A 244 1.72 20.96 12.87
CA TYR A 244 0.62 21.90 13.06
C TYR A 244 1.06 23.36 13.09
N LEU A 245 2.24 23.68 13.62
CA LEU A 245 2.83 25.02 13.52
C LEU A 245 3.14 25.44 12.06
N ARG A 246 2.92 24.57 11.06
CA ARG A 246 3.27 24.80 9.64
C ARG A 246 2.07 24.74 8.68
N ALA A 247 0.88 24.31 9.10
CA ALA A 247 -0.33 24.23 8.28
C ALA A 247 -1.56 24.63 9.11
N SER A 248 -2.68 25.01 8.47
CA SER A 248 -3.87 25.52 9.16
C SER A 248 -4.30 24.58 10.30
N PRO A 249 -4.82 25.13 11.43
CA PRO A 249 -5.22 24.35 12.58
C PRO A 249 -6.50 23.55 12.29
N GLY A 250 -6.35 22.45 11.54
CA GLY A 250 -7.46 21.70 10.97
C GLY A 250 -7.69 20.32 11.58
N ALA A 251 -8.61 19.58 10.95
CA ALA A 251 -9.04 18.23 11.29
C ALA A 251 -7.92 17.19 11.50
N ALA A 252 -6.77 17.36 10.83
CA ALA A 252 -5.65 16.44 10.92
C ALA A 252 -5.04 16.40 12.34
N PHE A 253 -5.03 17.53 13.05
CA PHE A 253 -4.58 17.58 14.44
C PHE A 253 -5.48 16.74 15.34
N PHE A 254 -6.80 16.92 15.22
CA PHE A 254 -7.78 16.17 16.01
C PHE A 254 -7.75 14.67 15.72
N GLY A 255 -7.64 14.27 14.45
CA GLY A 255 -7.52 12.85 14.08
C GLY A 255 -6.26 12.22 14.69
N ALA A 256 -5.13 12.93 14.64
CA ALA A 256 -3.88 12.39 15.13
C ALA A 256 -3.74 12.45 16.67
N PHE A 257 -4.31 13.47 17.31
CA PHE A 257 -4.48 13.51 18.78
C PHE A 257 -5.38 12.37 19.26
N GLY A 258 -6.51 12.14 18.57
CA GLY A 258 -7.39 10.99 18.81
C GLY A 258 -6.65 9.67 18.70
N ALA A 259 -5.87 9.47 17.64
CA ALA A 259 -5.03 8.28 17.48
C ALA A 259 -3.99 8.12 18.61
N ALA A 260 -3.34 9.19 19.04
CA ALA A 260 -2.40 9.16 20.16
C ALA A 260 -3.10 8.75 21.47
N LEU A 261 -4.31 9.26 21.72
CA LEU A 261 -5.12 8.88 22.87
C LEU A 261 -5.57 7.41 22.81
N GLU A 262 -6.04 6.93 21.66
CA GLU A 262 -6.41 5.52 21.46
C GLU A 262 -5.23 4.58 21.73
N ILE A 263 -4.06 4.90 21.17
CA ILE A 263 -2.83 4.12 21.37
C ILE A 263 -2.45 4.11 22.86
N SER A 264 -2.51 5.27 23.53
CA SER A 264 -2.24 5.39 24.97
C SER A 264 -3.20 4.53 25.80
N ALA A 265 -4.49 4.55 25.46
CA ALA A 265 -5.51 3.77 26.13
C ALA A 265 -5.26 2.27 25.95
N ALA A 266 -5.00 1.82 24.72
CA ALA A 266 -4.68 0.43 24.41
C ALA A 266 -3.42 -0.06 25.15
N LEU A 267 -2.34 0.73 25.16
CA LEU A 267 -1.11 0.43 25.90
C LEU A 267 -1.37 0.32 27.41
N GLY A 268 -2.10 1.28 27.98
CA GLY A 268 -2.43 1.28 29.41
C GLY A 268 -3.28 0.09 29.83
N LEU A 269 -4.25 -0.30 29.01
CA LEU A 269 -5.08 -1.49 29.20
C LEU A 269 -4.26 -2.78 29.12
N LEU A 270 -3.43 -2.90 28.08
CA LEU A 270 -2.57 -4.07 27.86
C LEU A 270 -1.59 -4.27 29.03
N ALA A 271 -0.90 -3.21 29.45
CA ALA A 271 0.05 -3.27 30.57
C ALA A 271 -0.64 -3.60 31.89
N ALA A 272 -1.79 -2.99 32.19
CA ALA A 272 -2.53 -3.26 33.42
C ALA A 272 -3.07 -4.70 33.48
N ALA A 273 -3.54 -5.24 32.35
CA ALA A 273 -4.01 -6.62 32.28
C ALA A 273 -2.87 -7.62 32.51
N LEU A 274 -1.72 -7.42 31.86
CA LEU A 274 -0.51 -8.23 32.07
C LEU A 274 0.00 -8.15 33.52
N GLU A 275 -0.05 -6.97 34.15
CA GLU A 275 0.32 -6.79 35.55
C GLU A 275 -0.59 -7.61 36.49
N VAL A 276 -1.91 -7.56 36.28
CA VAL A 276 -2.89 -8.32 37.10
C VAL A 276 -2.68 -9.83 36.95
N LEU A 277 -2.48 -10.33 35.73
CA LEU A 277 -2.16 -11.74 35.51
C LEU A 277 -0.85 -12.12 36.22
N GLY A 278 0.18 -11.27 36.10
CA GLY A 278 1.46 -11.40 36.78
C GLY A 278 1.37 -11.58 38.29
N ARG A 279 0.44 -10.86 38.94
CA ARG A 279 0.18 -10.92 40.40
C ARG A 279 -0.78 -12.01 40.83
N SER A 280 -1.64 -12.51 39.93
CA SER A 280 -2.60 -13.57 40.28
C SER A 280 -1.93 -14.88 40.70
N ASN A 281 -0.66 -15.04 40.33
CA ASN A 281 0.22 -16.13 40.68
C ASN A 281 0.54 -16.22 42.18
N ASP A 282 0.58 -15.09 42.90
CA ASP A 282 0.93 -15.05 44.33
C ASP A 282 -0.17 -15.64 45.24
N ARG A 283 -1.36 -15.93 44.69
CA ARG A 283 -2.52 -16.44 45.43
C ARG A 283 -2.82 -17.93 45.20
N ALA A 284 -2.21 -18.55 44.19
CA ALA A 284 -2.48 -19.94 43.87
C ALA A 284 -1.58 -20.85 44.72
N GLU A 285 -1.98 -21.09 45.97
CA GLU A 285 -1.42 -22.18 46.76
C GLU A 285 -1.79 -23.51 46.07
N GLY A 286 -0.86 -24.09 45.29
CA GLY A 286 -0.98 -25.46 44.76
C GLY A 286 -0.81 -25.65 43.25
N GLU A 287 -0.91 -24.61 42.41
CA GLU A 287 -0.57 -24.71 40.98
C GLU A 287 0.73 -23.96 40.69
N THR A 288 1.62 -24.53 39.86
CA THR A 288 2.88 -23.88 39.46
C THR A 288 2.61 -22.47 38.94
N PRO A 289 2.95 -21.41 39.69
CA PRO A 289 2.41 -20.07 39.49
C PRO A 289 2.74 -19.51 38.10
N HIS A 290 3.88 -19.90 37.52
CA HIS A 290 4.35 -19.39 36.24
C HIS A 290 3.49 -19.77 35.03
N ARG A 291 2.71 -20.86 35.11
CA ARG A 291 2.07 -21.47 33.93
C ARG A 291 0.99 -20.58 33.32
N ARG A 292 0.18 -19.88 34.13
CA ARG A 292 -0.96 -19.07 33.64
C ARG A 292 -0.52 -17.79 32.92
N VAL A 293 0.49 -17.10 33.46
CA VAL A 293 1.07 -15.89 32.82
C VAL A 293 1.83 -16.26 31.55
N VAL A 294 2.61 -17.34 31.60
CA VAL A 294 3.31 -17.85 30.42
C VAL A 294 2.30 -18.24 29.34
N LEU A 295 1.27 -19.03 29.66
CA LEU A 295 0.27 -19.46 28.68
C LEU A 295 -0.56 -18.30 28.13
N GLY A 296 -1.02 -17.37 28.98
CA GLY A 296 -1.81 -16.22 28.53
C GLY A 296 -1.02 -15.27 27.64
N SER A 297 0.20 -14.91 28.06
CA SER A 297 1.06 -14.01 27.27
C SER A 297 1.59 -14.69 26.00
N ALA A 298 1.92 -15.98 26.06
CA ALA A 298 2.32 -16.75 24.89
C ALA A 298 1.15 -16.93 23.91
N ALA A 299 -0.07 -17.16 24.37
CA ALA A 299 -1.25 -17.24 23.51
C ALA A 299 -1.53 -15.91 22.80
N VAL A 300 -1.42 -14.77 23.51
CA VAL A 300 -1.53 -13.43 22.92
C VAL A 300 -0.45 -13.22 21.85
N ALA A 301 0.82 -13.47 22.20
CA ALA A 301 1.94 -13.31 21.27
C ALA A 301 1.82 -14.23 20.05
N ALA A 302 1.46 -15.50 20.26
CA ALA A 302 1.28 -16.49 19.20
C ALA A 302 0.10 -16.13 18.29
N THR A 303 -1.02 -15.64 18.84
CA THR A 303 -2.18 -15.21 18.04
C THR A 303 -1.84 -13.98 17.19
N LEU A 304 -1.16 -12.99 17.78
CA LEU A 304 -0.71 -11.81 17.04
C LEU A 304 0.30 -12.20 15.94
N LEU A 305 1.24 -13.10 16.24
CA LEU A 305 2.23 -13.58 15.27
C LEU A 305 1.56 -14.39 14.16
N ALA A 306 0.68 -15.34 14.49
CA ALA A 306 -0.04 -16.17 13.53
C ALA A 306 -0.92 -15.32 12.61
N ALA A 307 -1.61 -14.33 13.16
CA ALA A 307 -2.40 -13.41 12.36
C ALA A 307 -1.52 -12.51 11.49
N GLN A 308 -0.38 -12.03 11.98
CA GLN A 308 0.58 -11.30 11.17
C GLN A 308 1.12 -12.15 10.03
N VAL A 309 1.43 -13.43 10.27
CA VAL A 309 1.93 -14.35 9.24
C VAL A 309 0.83 -14.67 8.21
N TRP A 310 -0.39 -14.95 8.67
CA TRP A 310 -1.51 -15.29 7.78
C TRP A 310 -1.93 -14.09 6.92
N LEU A 311 -2.00 -12.89 7.50
CA LEU A 311 -2.41 -11.65 6.83
C LEU A 311 -1.27 -10.94 6.09
N ALA A 312 -0.02 -11.39 6.27
CA ALA A 312 1.10 -10.95 5.43
C ALA A 312 1.18 -11.74 4.12
N ARG A 313 0.37 -12.80 3.96
CA ARG A 313 0.27 -13.49 2.68
C ARG A 313 -0.31 -12.53 1.66
N PRO A 314 0.34 -12.34 0.50
CA PRO A 314 -0.27 -11.56 -0.57
C PRO A 314 -1.63 -12.19 -0.90
N PRO A 315 -2.65 -11.39 -1.26
CA PRO A 315 -3.92 -11.94 -1.71
C PRO A 315 -3.65 -12.88 -2.89
N ASP A 316 -4.40 -13.98 -3.01
CA ASP A 316 -4.26 -14.90 -4.14
C ASP A 316 -4.31 -14.11 -5.46
N LYS A 317 -3.16 -14.07 -6.12
CA LYS A 317 -2.98 -13.55 -7.46
C LYS A 317 -3.27 -14.70 -8.41
N GLY A 318 -3.79 -14.39 -9.60
CA GLY A 318 -4.36 -15.40 -10.49
C GLY A 318 -5.88 -15.35 -10.44
N VAL A 319 -6.49 -15.03 -11.58
CA VAL A 319 -7.93 -15.07 -11.75
C VAL A 319 -8.30 -16.38 -12.43
N GLN A 320 -9.21 -17.14 -11.82
CA GLN A 320 -10.00 -18.13 -12.54
C GLN A 320 -11.13 -17.36 -13.24
N TRP A 321 -10.82 -16.74 -14.37
CA TRP A 321 -11.84 -16.11 -15.21
C TRP A 321 -12.17 -17.09 -16.32
N THR A 322 -13.34 -17.72 -16.21
CA THR A 322 -13.86 -18.54 -17.31
C THR A 322 -14.51 -17.59 -18.30
N LEU A 323 -13.94 -17.46 -19.50
CA LEU A 323 -14.48 -16.61 -20.55
C LEU A 323 -15.59 -17.37 -21.28
N GLY A 324 -16.84 -16.99 -21.04
CA GLY A 324 -17.97 -17.39 -21.87
C GLY A 324 -18.03 -16.60 -23.17
N ALA A 325 -18.97 -16.97 -24.05
CA ALA A 325 -19.20 -16.24 -25.28
C ALA A 325 -19.74 -14.82 -25.00
N PRO A 326 -19.32 -13.80 -25.77
CA PRO A 326 -19.93 -12.48 -25.71
C PRO A 326 -21.40 -12.58 -26.14
N THR A 327 -22.24 -11.70 -25.60
CA THR A 327 -23.66 -11.62 -25.98
C THR A 327 -23.96 -10.22 -26.51
N ALA A 328 -24.89 -10.10 -27.45
CA ALA A 328 -25.26 -8.80 -28.01
C ALA A 328 -25.75 -7.82 -26.93
N ALA A 329 -26.47 -8.31 -25.93
CA ALA A 329 -26.93 -7.49 -24.80
C ALA A 329 -25.76 -6.99 -23.93
N ALA A 330 -24.77 -7.83 -23.65
CA ALA A 330 -23.60 -7.42 -22.90
C ALA A 330 -22.71 -6.47 -23.73
N ASP A 331 -22.55 -6.72 -25.02
CA ASP A 331 -21.87 -5.82 -25.94
C ASP A 331 -22.53 -4.44 -26.00
N GLN A 332 -23.86 -4.37 -25.97
CA GLN A 332 -24.56 -3.10 -25.91
C GLN A 332 -24.32 -2.38 -24.56
N LEU A 333 -24.37 -3.11 -23.45
CA LEU A 333 -24.12 -2.55 -22.12
C LEU A 333 -22.68 -1.99 -21.98
N PHE A 334 -21.68 -2.81 -22.28
CA PHE A 334 -20.26 -2.48 -22.12
C PHE A 334 -19.72 -1.60 -23.25
N GLY A 335 -20.28 -1.76 -24.45
CA GLY A 335 -19.87 -1.03 -25.65
C GLY A 335 -20.50 0.35 -25.82
N GLU A 336 -21.75 0.51 -25.39
CA GLU A 336 -22.50 1.74 -25.65
C GLU A 336 -22.91 2.42 -24.35
N HIS A 337 -23.64 1.72 -23.47
CA HIS A 337 -24.27 2.36 -22.32
C HIS A 337 -23.26 2.83 -21.26
N ILE A 338 -22.30 1.99 -20.88
CA ILE A 338 -21.27 2.33 -19.88
C ILE A 338 -20.36 3.46 -20.39
N PRO A 339 -19.75 3.39 -21.59
CA PRO A 339 -18.93 4.47 -22.11
C PRO A 339 -19.69 5.79 -22.24
N ALA A 340 -20.94 5.75 -22.71
CA ALA A 340 -21.75 6.95 -22.85
C ALA A 340 -22.12 7.59 -21.50
N TRP A 341 -22.39 6.77 -20.47
CA TRP A 341 -22.57 7.25 -19.09
C TRP A 341 -21.27 7.84 -18.52
N SER A 342 -20.13 7.17 -18.71
CA SER A 342 -18.80 7.62 -18.26
C SER A 342 -18.44 9.00 -18.87
N GLU A 343 -18.70 9.20 -20.17
CA GLU A 343 -18.46 10.48 -20.82
C GLU A 343 -19.44 11.57 -20.37
N ALA A 344 -20.73 11.24 -20.17
CA ALA A 344 -21.68 12.19 -19.61
C ALA A 344 -21.26 12.66 -18.21
N ARG A 345 -20.72 11.75 -17.39
CA ARG A 345 -20.16 12.08 -16.09
C ARG A 345 -18.95 13.01 -16.21
N ARG A 346 -17.99 12.70 -17.09
CA ARG A 346 -16.84 13.59 -17.35
C ARG A 346 -17.27 15.00 -17.75
N ARG A 347 -18.27 15.12 -18.63
CA ARG A 347 -18.83 16.43 -19.04
C ARG A 347 -19.46 17.16 -17.86
N TRP A 348 -20.27 16.48 -17.07
CA TRP A 348 -20.91 17.07 -15.89
C TRP A 348 -19.88 17.59 -14.88
N GLU A 349 -18.85 16.78 -14.56
CA GLU A 349 -17.79 17.18 -13.63
C GLU A 349 -17.03 18.42 -14.10
N ARG A 350 -16.70 18.50 -15.41
CA ARG A 350 -16.07 19.70 -16.01
C ARG A 350 -16.99 20.93 -15.94
N ARG A 351 -18.31 20.76 -16.12
CA ARG A 351 -19.29 21.86 -16.12
C ARG A 351 -19.60 22.42 -14.74
N LEU A 352 -19.38 21.64 -13.68
CA LEU A 352 -19.51 22.13 -12.31
C LEU A 352 -18.54 23.29 -12.01
N GLU A 353 -17.48 23.47 -12.80
CA GLU A 353 -16.52 24.58 -12.66
C GLU A 353 -17.02 25.92 -13.25
N VAL A 354 -18.00 25.89 -14.15
CA VAL A 354 -18.40 27.06 -14.97
C VAL A 354 -19.81 27.58 -14.59
N ALA A 355 -20.36 27.10 -13.47
CA ALA A 355 -21.56 27.62 -12.80
C ALA A 355 -22.95 27.25 -13.35
N ASN A 356 -23.15 26.07 -13.97
CA ASN A 356 -24.45 25.37 -14.04
C ASN A 356 -24.30 23.95 -14.60
N GLY A 357 -24.48 22.92 -13.75
CA GLY A 357 -24.35 21.51 -14.14
C GLY A 357 -25.65 20.69 -14.09
N ALA A 358 -26.81 21.34 -13.94
CA ALA A 358 -28.08 20.64 -13.74
C ALA A 358 -28.51 19.82 -14.97
N SER A 359 -28.34 20.36 -16.18
CA SER A 359 -28.70 19.68 -17.42
C SER A 359 -27.83 18.44 -17.67
N GLU A 360 -26.53 18.56 -17.39
CA GLU A 360 -25.56 17.48 -17.50
C GLU A 360 -25.79 16.42 -16.42
N LEU A 361 -26.18 16.81 -15.20
CA LEU A 361 -26.57 15.85 -14.16
C LEU A 361 -27.81 15.03 -14.58
N LEU A 362 -28.79 15.65 -15.24
CA LEU A 362 -29.94 14.94 -15.78
C LEU A 362 -29.51 13.95 -16.88
N ASP A 363 -28.56 14.31 -17.75
CA ASP A 363 -27.98 13.40 -18.74
C ASP A 363 -27.29 12.20 -18.06
N VAL A 364 -26.49 12.44 -17.01
CA VAL A 364 -25.85 11.38 -16.21
C VAL A 364 -26.90 10.44 -15.60
N LYS A 365 -27.95 10.99 -14.97
CA LYS A 365 -29.05 10.21 -14.37
C LYS A 365 -29.78 9.35 -15.40
N ARG A 366 -30.15 9.93 -16.55
CA ARG A 366 -30.82 9.23 -17.63
C ARG A 366 -29.96 8.09 -18.17
N ARG A 367 -28.67 8.33 -18.41
CA ARG A 367 -27.75 7.29 -18.90
C ARG A 367 -27.46 6.21 -17.87
N ALA A 368 -27.42 6.56 -16.59
CA ALA A 368 -27.32 5.58 -15.51
C ALA A 368 -28.55 4.67 -15.44
N ALA A 369 -29.76 5.20 -15.67
CA ALA A 369 -30.98 4.39 -15.76
C ALA A 369 -30.94 3.44 -16.96
N ALA A 370 -30.56 3.93 -18.16
CA ALA A 370 -30.41 3.10 -19.34
C ALA A 370 -29.35 2.00 -19.16
N MET A 371 -28.24 2.32 -18.50
CA MET A 371 -27.19 1.34 -18.14
C MET A 371 -27.73 0.26 -17.19
N ALA A 372 -28.55 0.61 -16.21
CA ALA A 372 -29.17 -0.36 -15.28
C ALA A 372 -30.21 -1.25 -15.98
N GLU A 373 -31.01 -0.68 -16.87
CA GLU A 373 -31.98 -1.40 -17.69
C GLU A 373 -31.30 -2.38 -18.65
N ALA A 374 -30.27 -1.94 -19.38
CA ALA A 374 -29.45 -2.81 -20.22
C ALA A 374 -28.78 -3.92 -19.41
N GLY A 375 -28.31 -3.62 -18.20
CA GLY A 375 -27.79 -4.62 -17.25
C GLY A 375 -28.80 -5.71 -16.90
N ALA A 376 -30.09 -5.36 -16.76
CA ALA A 376 -31.15 -6.32 -16.46
C ALA A 376 -31.41 -7.30 -17.62
N GLY A 377 -31.15 -6.88 -18.86
CA GLY A 377 -31.19 -7.74 -20.05
C GLY A 377 -30.02 -8.73 -20.14
N VAL A 378 -28.99 -8.57 -19.31
CA VAL A 378 -27.80 -9.43 -19.29
C VAL A 378 -27.82 -10.37 -18.08
N ASP A 379 -27.86 -9.80 -16.87
CA ASP A 379 -27.84 -10.56 -15.62
C ASP A 379 -28.41 -9.69 -14.46
N PRO A 380 -29.32 -10.21 -13.61
CA PRO A 380 -29.93 -9.42 -12.52
C PRO A 380 -28.92 -8.86 -11.50
N ARG A 381 -27.84 -9.59 -11.20
CA ARG A 381 -26.78 -9.12 -10.29
C ARG A 381 -25.95 -8.03 -10.96
N LEU A 382 -25.68 -8.18 -12.25
CA LEU A 382 -25.00 -7.14 -13.03
C LEU A 382 -25.83 -5.85 -13.04
N ALA A 383 -27.14 -5.95 -13.30
CA ALA A 383 -28.08 -4.83 -13.23
C ALA A 383 -28.03 -4.09 -11.89
N GLN A 384 -28.03 -4.85 -10.78
CA GLN A 384 -27.92 -4.29 -9.44
C GLN A 384 -26.60 -3.54 -9.24
N ALA A 385 -25.48 -4.13 -9.66
CA ALA A 385 -24.15 -3.56 -9.50
C ALA A 385 -23.95 -2.31 -10.36
N VAL A 386 -24.28 -2.35 -11.66
CA VAL A 386 -24.18 -1.17 -12.54
C VAL A 386 -25.17 -0.08 -12.11
N GLY A 387 -26.36 -0.44 -11.65
CA GLY A 387 -27.32 0.52 -11.10
C GLY A 387 -26.78 1.21 -9.83
N ALA A 388 -26.08 0.48 -8.95
CA ALA A 388 -25.43 1.06 -7.79
C ALA A 388 -24.28 2.01 -8.18
N LEU A 389 -23.46 1.60 -9.16
CA LEU A 389 -22.40 2.43 -9.74
C LEU A 389 -22.96 3.73 -10.35
N GLY A 390 -24.02 3.61 -11.16
CA GLY A 390 -24.71 4.73 -11.80
C GLY A 390 -25.30 5.72 -10.80
N ARG A 391 -25.91 5.24 -9.70
CA ARG A 391 -26.46 6.10 -8.64
C ARG A 391 -25.38 6.84 -7.85
N ALA A 392 -24.27 6.17 -7.55
CA ALA A 392 -23.17 6.81 -6.83
C ALA A 392 -22.48 7.91 -7.65
N ALA A 393 -22.67 7.90 -8.97
CA ALA A 393 -22.17 8.95 -9.86
C ALA A 393 -22.81 10.32 -9.65
N TYR A 394 -23.94 10.40 -8.96
CA TYR A 394 -24.62 11.67 -8.70
C TYR A 394 -23.93 12.47 -7.58
N GLU A 395 -23.00 11.84 -6.85
CA GLU A 395 -22.24 12.47 -5.78
C GLU A 395 -20.99 13.14 -6.38
N PRO A 396 -20.89 14.49 -6.34
CA PRO A 396 -19.74 15.21 -6.90
C PRO A 396 -18.44 14.94 -6.13
N ASP A 397 -18.53 14.44 -4.90
CA ASP A 397 -17.42 14.01 -4.06
C ASP A 397 -17.60 12.55 -3.60
N ILE A 398 -17.74 11.66 -4.58
CA ILE A 398 -17.62 10.23 -4.31
C ILE A 398 -16.18 9.96 -3.83
N SER A 399 -16.02 9.27 -2.71
CA SER A 399 -14.67 8.86 -2.30
C SER A 399 -14.08 7.86 -3.32
N ALA A 400 -12.78 7.95 -3.59
CA ALA A 400 -12.04 6.96 -4.38
C ALA A 400 -12.36 5.52 -3.96
N ARG A 401 -12.48 5.27 -2.65
CA ARG A 401 -12.80 3.96 -2.07
C ARG A 401 -14.12 3.40 -2.59
N ARG A 402 -15.19 4.19 -2.46
CA ARG A 402 -16.52 3.81 -2.92
C ARG A 402 -16.53 3.56 -4.43
N TRP A 403 -15.79 4.37 -5.20
CA TRP A 403 -15.69 4.18 -6.64
C TRP A 403 -15.07 2.83 -7.03
N TYR A 404 -13.87 2.53 -6.53
CA TYR A 404 -13.21 1.24 -6.78
C TYR A 404 -14.07 0.06 -6.33
N ARG A 405 -14.75 0.15 -5.17
CA ARG A 405 -15.65 -0.90 -4.70
C ARG A 405 -16.80 -1.15 -5.67
N LEU A 406 -17.50 -0.10 -6.11
CA LEU A 406 -18.64 -0.24 -7.02
C LEU A 406 -18.22 -0.85 -8.35
N VAL A 407 -17.05 -0.46 -8.88
CA VAL A 407 -16.52 -1.07 -10.11
C VAL A 407 -16.09 -2.53 -9.86
N ALA A 408 -15.52 -2.85 -8.69
CA ALA A 408 -15.20 -4.22 -8.30
C ALA A 408 -16.46 -5.09 -8.14
N GLU A 409 -17.57 -4.55 -7.63
CA GLU A 409 -18.88 -5.23 -7.56
C GLU A 409 -19.39 -5.56 -8.96
N VAL A 410 -19.28 -4.62 -9.91
CA VAL A 410 -19.62 -4.87 -11.32
C VAL A 410 -18.75 -5.98 -11.89
N ASN A 411 -17.42 -5.87 -11.79
CA ASN A 411 -16.50 -6.91 -12.27
C ASN A 411 -16.74 -8.28 -11.60
N GLY A 412 -17.13 -8.28 -10.32
CA GLY A 412 -17.53 -9.48 -9.59
C GLY A 412 -18.78 -10.15 -10.18
N ALA A 413 -19.80 -9.35 -10.53
CA ALA A 413 -21.00 -9.83 -11.22
C ALA A 413 -20.64 -10.39 -12.61
N VAL A 414 -19.89 -9.64 -13.41
CA VAL A 414 -19.43 -10.06 -14.75
C VAL A 414 -18.70 -11.40 -14.70
N ARG A 415 -17.74 -11.55 -13.77
CA ARG A 415 -17.00 -12.80 -13.59
C ARG A 415 -17.91 -13.96 -13.16
N THR A 416 -18.84 -13.70 -12.25
CA THR A 416 -19.77 -14.74 -11.75
C THR A 416 -20.71 -15.23 -12.85
N SER A 417 -21.08 -14.35 -13.78
CA SER A 417 -21.89 -14.66 -14.96
C SER A 417 -21.07 -15.19 -16.14
N GLY A 418 -19.75 -15.38 -15.98
CA GLY A 418 -18.87 -15.91 -17.02
C GLY A 418 -18.72 -14.99 -18.24
N LEU A 419 -18.98 -13.69 -18.09
CA LEU A 419 -18.98 -12.76 -19.21
C LEU A 419 -17.54 -12.26 -19.51
N PRO A 420 -17.16 -12.08 -20.79
CA PRO A 420 -15.81 -11.67 -21.18
C PRO A 420 -15.63 -10.14 -21.20
N TYR A 421 -15.93 -9.45 -20.09
CA TYR A 421 -15.83 -7.98 -20.03
C TYR A 421 -15.09 -7.52 -18.78
N TYR A 422 -14.44 -6.37 -18.83
CA TYR A 422 -13.77 -5.78 -17.68
C TYR A 422 -14.03 -4.28 -17.62
N LEU A 423 -14.32 -3.78 -16.42
CA LEU A 423 -14.40 -2.37 -16.13
C LEU A 423 -13.15 -1.92 -15.37
N ASP A 424 -12.46 -0.95 -15.94
CA ASP A 424 -11.25 -0.38 -15.38
C ASP A 424 -11.55 0.96 -14.70
N PRO A 425 -11.51 1.04 -13.35
CA PRO A 425 -11.78 2.29 -12.64
C PRO A 425 -10.60 3.26 -12.77
N GLN A 426 -10.82 4.46 -13.29
CA GLN A 426 -9.82 5.53 -13.31
C GLN A 426 -10.21 6.68 -12.38
N ILE A 427 -9.20 7.28 -11.75
CA ILE A 427 -9.34 8.50 -10.96
C ILE A 427 -8.25 9.46 -11.39
N SER A 428 -8.62 10.62 -11.92
CA SER A 428 -7.68 11.71 -12.18
C SER A 428 -7.90 12.83 -11.18
N ILE A 429 -6.83 13.50 -10.78
CA ILE A 429 -6.89 14.66 -9.88
C ILE A 429 -6.56 15.89 -10.72
N ALA A 430 -7.49 16.84 -10.80
CA ALA A 430 -7.27 18.13 -11.43
C ALA A 430 -7.22 19.22 -10.36
N LYS A 431 -6.36 20.22 -10.57
CA LYS A 431 -6.35 21.44 -9.74
C LYS A 431 -7.31 22.44 -10.37
N THR A 432 -8.36 22.81 -9.63
CA THR A 432 -9.36 23.81 -10.01
C THR A 432 -9.12 25.12 -9.26
N GLY A 433 -9.89 26.16 -9.57
CA GLY A 433 -9.86 27.43 -8.81
C GLY A 433 -10.28 27.28 -7.33
N GLU A 434 -11.02 26.22 -7.00
CA GLU A 434 -11.56 25.95 -5.66
C GLU A 434 -10.73 24.93 -4.87
N GLY A 435 -9.77 24.23 -5.49
CA GLY A 435 -8.96 23.22 -4.80
C GLY A 435 -8.53 22.06 -5.71
N LEU A 436 -8.22 20.92 -5.11
CA LEU A 436 -7.98 19.68 -5.85
C LEU A 436 -9.31 18.94 -6.00
N ARG A 437 -9.67 18.59 -7.24
CA ARG A 437 -10.88 17.83 -7.54
C ARG A 437 -10.52 16.47 -8.12
N ARG A 438 -11.26 15.44 -7.71
CA ARG A 438 -11.15 14.09 -8.27
C ARG A 438 -12.19 13.90 -9.36
N HIS A 439 -11.77 13.37 -10.50
CA HIS A 439 -12.62 12.94 -11.58
C HIS A 439 -12.66 11.42 -11.63
N PHE A 440 -13.85 10.87 -11.80
CA PHE A 440 -14.06 9.42 -11.72
C PHE A 440 -14.58 8.91 -13.06
N VAL A 441 -13.82 8.00 -13.64
CA VAL A 441 -14.06 7.48 -14.99
C VAL A 441 -14.01 5.96 -14.91
N VAL A 442 -14.80 5.30 -15.75
CA VAL A 442 -14.65 3.87 -16.01
C VAL A 442 -14.39 3.70 -17.49
N ASP A 443 -13.35 2.93 -17.80
CA ASP A 443 -13.14 2.41 -19.15
C ASP A 443 -13.66 0.99 -19.21
N SER A 444 -14.29 0.63 -20.32
CA SER A 444 -14.83 -0.69 -20.54
C SER A 444 -14.04 -1.42 -21.61
N TYR A 445 -13.74 -2.69 -21.32
CA TYR A 445 -13.01 -3.56 -22.22
C TYR A 445 -13.72 -4.90 -22.40
N ARG A 446 -13.52 -5.49 -23.57
CA ARG A 446 -13.74 -6.91 -23.84
C ARG A 446 -12.48 -7.68 -23.48
N VAL A 447 -12.61 -8.79 -22.78
CA VAL A 447 -11.50 -9.71 -22.47
C VAL A 447 -11.42 -10.73 -23.60
N GLU A 448 -10.41 -10.60 -24.45
CA GLU A 448 -10.19 -11.47 -25.61
C GLU A 448 -9.46 -12.76 -25.22
N ARG A 449 -8.55 -12.67 -24.25
CA ARG A 449 -7.74 -13.79 -23.82
C ARG A 449 -7.30 -13.63 -22.38
N VAL A 450 -7.17 -14.74 -21.66
CA VAL A 450 -6.52 -14.82 -20.35
C VAL A 450 -5.35 -15.79 -20.46
N ARG A 451 -4.18 -15.37 -20.01
CA ARG A 451 -3.01 -16.25 -19.83
C ARG A 451 -2.68 -16.35 -18.36
N ARG A 452 -2.27 -17.54 -17.91
CA ARG A 452 -1.92 -17.81 -16.51
C ARG A 452 -0.48 -18.27 -16.47
N TRP A 453 0.23 -17.82 -15.45
CA TRP A 453 1.65 -18.05 -15.28
C TRP A 453 1.94 -18.45 -13.84
N SER A 454 2.94 -19.30 -13.65
CA SER A 454 3.54 -19.60 -12.36
C SER A 454 4.89 -18.88 -12.27
N ALA A 455 5.16 -18.30 -11.11
CA ALA A 455 6.44 -17.67 -10.80
C ALA A 455 6.72 -17.85 -9.31
N ASP A 456 7.82 -18.53 -8.97
CA ASP A 456 8.21 -18.83 -7.58
C ASP A 456 7.08 -19.47 -6.74
N GLY A 457 6.24 -20.32 -7.38
CA GLY A 457 5.10 -20.97 -6.75
C GLY A 457 3.86 -20.08 -6.55
N ALA A 458 3.87 -18.85 -7.04
CA ALA A 458 2.70 -17.98 -7.10
C ALA A 458 2.06 -18.01 -8.50
N GLU A 459 0.73 -18.14 -8.57
CA GLU A 459 -0.01 -17.94 -9.81
C GLU A 459 -0.21 -16.44 -10.09
N VAL A 460 -0.03 -16.02 -11.34
CA VAL A 460 -0.43 -14.71 -11.84
C VAL A 460 -1.17 -14.87 -13.16
N ALA A 461 -1.97 -13.88 -13.55
CA ALA A 461 -2.70 -13.91 -14.81
C ALA A 461 -2.50 -12.60 -15.57
N ALA A 462 -2.52 -12.67 -16.90
CA ALA A 462 -2.60 -11.54 -17.81
C ALA A 462 -3.95 -11.58 -18.54
N LEU A 463 -4.69 -10.49 -18.50
CA LEU A 463 -5.92 -10.27 -19.26
C LEU A 463 -5.58 -9.43 -20.48
N PHE A 464 -5.77 -10.00 -21.66
CA PHE A 464 -5.67 -9.30 -22.93
C PHE A 464 -7.03 -8.71 -23.26
N VAL A 465 -7.07 -7.39 -23.35
CA VAL A 465 -8.34 -6.67 -23.41
C VAL A 465 -8.38 -5.71 -24.59
N ARG A 466 -9.56 -5.53 -25.17
CA ARG A 466 -9.85 -4.55 -26.22
C ARG A 466 -10.87 -3.54 -25.73
N GLY A 467 -10.58 -2.26 -25.86
CA GLY A 467 -11.46 -1.17 -25.45
C GLY A 467 -12.65 -1.03 -26.38
N PHE A 468 -13.83 -0.74 -25.82
CA PHE A 468 -15.02 -0.46 -26.64
C PHE A 468 -15.07 0.97 -27.20
N ALA A 469 -14.41 1.91 -26.54
CA ALA A 469 -14.41 3.31 -26.96
C ALA A 469 -13.33 3.55 -28.01
N ALA A 470 -13.73 3.64 -29.28
CA ALA A 470 -12.85 4.09 -30.35
C ALA A 470 -12.40 5.55 -30.10
N ARG A 471 -11.09 5.75 -29.89
CA ARG A 471 -10.32 6.95 -30.28
C ARG A 471 -10.84 8.35 -29.87
N GLN A 472 -11.67 8.52 -28.82
CA GLN A 472 -12.07 9.88 -28.42
C GLN A 472 -11.03 10.58 -27.52
N ALA A 473 -10.23 11.43 -28.18
CA ALA A 473 -9.54 12.60 -27.68
C ALA A 473 -8.42 12.42 -26.63
N GLY A 474 -7.18 12.36 -27.11
CA GLY A 474 -6.02 12.88 -26.38
C GLY A 474 -5.44 12.00 -25.26
N HIS A 475 -5.93 10.77 -25.07
CA HIS A 475 -5.22 9.76 -24.26
C HIS A 475 -3.98 9.29 -25.03
N ARG A 476 -2.90 10.08 -24.98
CA ARG A 476 -1.61 9.70 -25.54
C ARG A 476 -1.14 8.41 -24.87
N VAL A 477 -0.69 7.44 -25.68
CA VAL A 477 -0.12 6.14 -25.29
C VAL A 477 0.96 6.25 -24.21
N GLY A 478 1.64 7.40 -24.10
CA GLY A 478 2.58 7.71 -23.02
C GLY A 478 1.99 7.75 -21.60
N ALA A 479 0.67 7.71 -21.43
CA ALA A 479 -0.01 7.54 -20.14
C ALA A 479 -0.55 6.11 -19.90
N LEU A 480 -0.44 5.20 -20.88
CA LEU A 480 -1.12 3.90 -20.90
C LEU A 480 -0.16 2.68 -20.85
N LEU A 481 1.15 2.87 -21.03
CA LEU A 481 2.16 1.82 -20.77
C LEU A 481 2.64 1.78 -19.32
N GLY A 482 1.88 2.38 -18.41
CA GLY A 482 2.29 2.39 -17.02
C GLY A 482 1.12 2.70 -16.12
N PHE A 483 0.54 1.63 -15.60
CA PHE A 483 0.51 1.40 -14.17
C PHE A 483 -0.15 0.04 -13.98
N SER A 484 0.63 -0.99 -13.67
CA SER A 484 0.03 -2.09 -12.93
C SER A 484 -0.50 -1.54 -11.63
N ARG A 485 -1.80 -1.70 -11.46
CA ARG A 485 -2.42 -1.45 -10.18
C ARG A 485 -2.02 -2.62 -9.32
N ASP A 486 -1.10 -2.38 -8.38
CA ASP A 486 -0.56 -3.37 -7.42
C ASP A 486 -1.60 -4.23 -6.67
N ARG A 487 -2.89 -3.88 -6.82
CA ARG A 487 -4.05 -4.45 -6.17
C ARG A 487 -5.02 -5.15 -7.12
N GLN A 488 -4.87 -4.96 -8.43
CA GLN A 488 -5.49 -5.87 -9.39
C GLN A 488 -4.86 -7.25 -9.18
N ARG A 489 -5.65 -8.30 -9.43
CA ARG A 489 -5.20 -9.69 -9.23
C ARG A 489 -4.50 -10.26 -10.47
N PHE A 490 -4.25 -9.40 -11.46
CA PHE A 490 -3.82 -9.74 -12.81
C PHE A 490 -3.17 -8.53 -13.48
N ALA A 491 -2.31 -8.81 -14.46
CA ALA A 491 -1.76 -7.87 -15.42
C ALA A 491 -2.83 -7.53 -16.46
N LEU A 492 -2.98 -6.26 -16.81
CA LEU A 492 -3.91 -5.82 -17.85
C LEU A 492 -3.11 -5.45 -19.10
N VAL A 493 -3.32 -6.17 -20.19
CA VAL A 493 -2.65 -5.93 -21.48
C VAL A 493 -3.68 -5.38 -22.45
N VAL A 494 -3.62 -4.09 -22.74
CA VAL A 494 -4.57 -3.41 -23.63
C VAL A 494 -4.12 -3.54 -25.08
N LEU A 495 -4.82 -4.38 -25.86
CA LEU A 495 -4.47 -4.72 -27.24
C LEU A 495 -4.45 -3.49 -28.17
N ASP A 496 -5.44 -2.61 -28.06
CA ASP A 496 -5.48 -1.39 -28.90
C ASP A 496 -4.30 -0.46 -28.62
N ALA A 497 -3.83 -0.39 -27.37
CA ALA A 497 -2.66 0.40 -27.01
C ALA A 497 -1.38 -0.22 -27.60
N GLY A 498 -1.29 -1.56 -27.62
CA GLY A 498 -0.20 -2.27 -28.29
C GLY A 498 -0.19 -2.06 -29.81
N GLU A 499 -1.37 -2.11 -30.45
CA GLU A 499 -1.55 -1.84 -31.88
C GLU A 499 -1.16 -0.40 -32.23
N GLN A 500 -1.63 0.59 -31.45
CA GLN A 500 -1.24 1.98 -31.62
C GLN A 500 0.25 2.19 -31.38
N HIS A 501 0.82 1.55 -30.35
CA HIS A 501 2.24 1.65 -30.07
C HIS A 501 3.08 1.11 -31.23
N ARG A 502 2.66 -0.01 -31.82
CA ARG A 502 3.27 -0.55 -33.05
C ARG A 502 3.20 0.44 -34.20
N GLU A 503 2.04 1.05 -34.46
CA GLU A 503 1.89 2.08 -35.51
C GLU A 503 2.80 3.30 -35.26
N GLU A 504 2.93 3.75 -34.00
CA GLU A 504 3.84 4.84 -33.63
C GLU A 504 5.31 4.46 -33.87
N LEU A 505 5.71 3.22 -33.54
CA LEU A 505 7.06 2.70 -33.80
C LEU A 505 7.35 2.60 -35.30
N GLU A 506 6.40 2.10 -36.09
CA GLU A 506 6.53 2.03 -37.55
C GLU A 506 6.61 3.43 -38.19
N ALA A 507 5.83 4.39 -37.69
CA ALA A 507 5.89 5.77 -38.16
C ALA A 507 7.26 6.43 -37.83
N MET A 508 7.78 6.22 -36.62
CA MET A 508 9.11 6.71 -36.21
C MET A 508 10.24 6.08 -37.04
N ALA A 509 10.14 4.78 -37.32
CA ALA A 509 11.06 4.04 -38.16
C ALA A 509 11.06 4.51 -39.62
N SER A 510 9.90 4.90 -40.13
CA SER A 510 9.68 5.30 -41.53
C SER A 510 9.86 6.81 -41.77
N ALA A 511 10.10 7.60 -40.72
CA ALA A 511 10.38 9.02 -40.86
C ALA A 511 11.67 9.26 -41.66
N ASP A 512 11.79 10.42 -42.30
CA ASP A 512 13.00 10.80 -43.05
C ASP A 512 13.65 12.07 -42.45
N PRO A 513 14.80 11.95 -41.75
CA PRO A 513 15.44 10.69 -41.32
C PRO A 513 14.69 9.99 -40.17
N PRO A 514 14.87 8.66 -39.99
CA PRO A 514 14.24 7.91 -38.89
C PRO A 514 14.63 8.50 -37.54
N ASN A 515 13.64 8.72 -36.65
CA ASN A 515 13.88 9.32 -35.33
C ASN A 515 12.85 8.84 -34.30
N CYS A 516 13.25 8.78 -33.03
CA CYS A 516 12.40 8.32 -31.94
C CYS A 516 11.58 9.45 -31.25
N GLY A 517 11.43 10.60 -31.90
CA GLY A 517 10.59 11.71 -31.44
C GLY A 517 11.23 13.09 -31.56
N ASP A 518 10.38 14.10 -31.34
CA ASP A 518 10.72 15.52 -31.47
C ASP A 518 11.66 15.98 -30.35
N ALA A 519 12.93 16.14 -30.70
CA ALA A 519 13.98 16.62 -29.80
C ALA A 519 13.87 18.13 -29.53
N LEU A 520 14.23 18.55 -28.30
CA LEU A 520 14.21 19.95 -27.88
C LEU A 520 15.49 20.73 -28.26
N GLY A 521 16.57 20.01 -28.60
CA GLY A 521 17.87 20.58 -28.92
C GLY A 521 18.67 19.70 -29.91
N PRO A 522 19.82 20.19 -30.38
CA PRO A 522 20.62 19.50 -31.40
C PRO A 522 21.20 18.17 -30.90
N GLU A 523 21.60 18.09 -29.63
CA GLU A 523 22.16 16.87 -29.03
C GLU A 523 21.06 15.81 -28.83
N GLU A 524 19.88 16.20 -28.33
CA GLU A 524 18.74 15.30 -28.24
C GLU A 524 18.29 14.82 -29.63
N ARG A 525 18.40 15.68 -30.65
CA ARG A 525 18.09 15.30 -32.03
C ARG A 525 19.06 14.25 -32.52
N ALA A 526 20.37 14.42 -32.31
CA ALA A 526 21.38 13.44 -32.67
C ALA A 526 21.11 12.08 -32.00
N ALA A 527 20.83 12.07 -30.70
CA ALA A 527 20.48 10.85 -29.95
C ALA A 527 19.17 10.21 -30.45
N SER A 528 18.14 11.02 -30.75
CA SER A 528 16.88 10.55 -31.32
C SER A 528 17.06 9.89 -32.70
N LEU A 529 17.98 10.39 -33.53
CA LEU A 529 18.32 9.80 -34.83
C LEU A 529 19.06 8.46 -34.69
N VAL A 530 19.92 8.31 -33.68
CA VAL A 530 20.57 7.03 -33.35
C VAL A 530 19.50 5.98 -33.04
N CYS A 531 18.57 6.31 -32.14
CA CYS A 531 17.43 5.44 -31.83
C CYS A 531 16.56 5.14 -33.05
N GLY A 532 16.26 6.14 -33.87
CA GLY A 532 15.43 5.97 -35.07
C GLY A 532 16.03 5.01 -36.09
N ARG A 533 17.35 5.06 -36.31
CA ARG A 533 18.04 4.12 -37.21
C ARG A 533 18.01 2.69 -36.68
N ALA A 534 18.27 2.50 -35.38
CA ALA A 534 18.20 1.18 -34.76
C ALA A 534 16.77 0.61 -34.85
N LEU A 535 15.76 1.44 -34.56
CA LEU A 535 14.35 1.08 -34.69
C LEU A 535 14.01 0.69 -36.14
N ALA A 536 14.42 1.47 -37.14
CA ALA A 536 14.23 1.14 -38.55
C ALA A 536 14.85 -0.21 -38.94
N ALA A 537 16.05 -0.52 -38.41
CA ALA A 537 16.67 -1.82 -38.60
C ALA A 537 15.89 -2.97 -37.94
N MET A 538 15.29 -2.75 -36.76
CA MET A 538 14.42 -3.74 -36.10
C MET A 538 13.11 -3.94 -36.89
N VAL A 539 12.49 -2.87 -37.37
CA VAL A 539 11.26 -2.91 -38.20
C VAL A 539 11.49 -3.73 -39.46
N ALA A 540 12.64 -3.56 -40.12
CA ALA A 540 12.99 -4.30 -41.33
C ALA A 540 13.11 -5.83 -41.13
N ARG A 541 13.31 -6.30 -39.89
CA ARG A 541 13.39 -7.74 -39.56
C ARG A 541 12.01 -8.39 -39.36
N GLY A 542 10.93 -7.61 -39.32
CA GLY A 542 9.55 -8.08 -39.15
C GLY A 542 9.15 -8.41 -37.70
N SER A 543 7.85 -8.65 -37.48
CA SER A 543 7.23 -9.10 -36.21
C SER A 543 7.07 -8.09 -35.04
N LEU A 544 7.21 -6.78 -35.25
CA LEU A 544 7.11 -5.76 -34.18
C LEU A 544 5.87 -5.89 -33.29
N GLY A 545 4.70 -6.20 -33.85
CA GLY A 545 3.46 -6.27 -33.11
C GLY A 545 3.45 -7.36 -32.02
N GLU A 546 3.86 -8.57 -32.39
CA GLU A 546 3.94 -9.70 -31.45
C GLU A 546 4.99 -9.44 -30.36
N VAL A 547 6.11 -8.84 -30.75
CA VAL A 547 7.26 -8.57 -29.88
C VAL A 547 6.94 -7.45 -28.89
N ALA A 548 6.35 -6.35 -29.35
CA ALA A 548 5.89 -5.28 -28.49
C ALA A 548 4.83 -5.79 -27.52
N LEU A 549 3.87 -6.60 -27.99
CA LEU A 549 2.81 -7.14 -27.12
C LEU A 549 3.37 -8.09 -26.06
N ALA A 550 4.33 -8.94 -26.41
CA ALA A 550 4.99 -9.84 -25.45
C ALA A 550 5.86 -9.07 -24.45
N GLY A 551 6.54 -8.01 -24.88
CA GLY A 551 7.24 -7.08 -23.99
C GLY A 551 6.29 -6.45 -22.98
N VAL A 552 5.15 -5.91 -23.44
CA VAL A 552 4.10 -5.34 -22.57
C VAL A 552 3.51 -6.39 -21.63
N GLU A 553 3.21 -7.60 -22.11
CA GLU A 553 2.76 -8.70 -21.23
C GLU A 553 3.78 -8.96 -20.11
N ARG A 554 5.06 -9.08 -20.46
CA ARG A 554 6.13 -9.34 -19.49
C ARG A 554 6.31 -8.20 -18.49
N HIS A 555 6.21 -6.96 -18.96
CA HIS A 555 6.27 -5.73 -18.17
C HIS A 555 5.14 -5.70 -17.13
N GLU A 556 3.89 -5.86 -17.58
CA GLU A 556 2.72 -5.81 -16.73
C GLU A 556 2.67 -6.99 -15.74
N LEU A 557 3.10 -8.18 -16.15
CA LEU A 557 3.27 -9.32 -15.25
C LEU A 557 4.32 -9.05 -14.18
N GLN A 558 5.43 -8.36 -14.51
CA GLN A 558 6.47 -8.08 -13.52
C GLN A 558 5.93 -7.24 -12.37
N HIS A 559 5.12 -6.23 -12.66
CA HIS A 559 4.53 -5.44 -11.60
C HIS A 559 3.60 -6.26 -10.68
N GLN A 560 2.93 -7.27 -11.22
CA GLN A 560 2.15 -8.22 -10.41
C GLN A 560 3.05 -9.08 -9.52
N LEU A 561 4.24 -9.45 -9.98
CA LEU A 561 5.21 -10.23 -9.20
C LEU A 561 5.92 -9.41 -8.13
N ASP A 562 6.35 -8.20 -8.48
CA ASP A 562 7.03 -7.27 -7.57
C ASP A 562 6.16 -6.99 -6.33
N GLY A 563 4.87 -6.75 -6.58
CA GLY A 563 3.91 -6.42 -5.54
C GLY A 563 4.35 -5.21 -4.71
N PRO A 564 3.72 -5.00 -3.53
CA PRO A 564 4.10 -3.91 -2.66
C PRO A 564 5.36 -4.22 -1.84
N LEU A 565 5.95 -5.42 -1.95
CA LEU A 565 7.06 -5.89 -1.12
C LEU A 565 8.43 -5.86 -1.83
N LEU A 566 8.50 -5.44 -3.10
CA LEU A 566 9.76 -5.35 -3.84
C LEU A 566 10.75 -4.46 -3.07
N PRO A 567 11.93 -4.98 -2.68
CA PRO A 567 12.94 -4.18 -2.00
C PRO A 567 13.35 -2.97 -2.85
N LEU A 568 13.49 -1.82 -2.19
CA LEU A 568 13.91 -0.60 -2.85
C LEU A 568 15.39 -0.68 -3.26
N ALA A 569 15.67 -0.67 -4.57
CA ALA A 569 17.02 -0.78 -5.08
C ALA A 569 17.90 0.36 -4.55
N SER A 570 19.17 0.06 -4.25
CA SER A 570 20.10 1.03 -3.65
C SER A 570 20.26 2.30 -4.49
N VAL A 571 20.24 2.16 -5.81
CA VAL A 571 20.32 3.26 -6.78
C VAL A 571 19.09 4.16 -6.74
N VAL A 572 17.89 3.59 -6.57
CA VAL A 572 16.64 4.34 -6.43
C VAL A 572 16.66 5.12 -5.12
N ARG A 573 17.01 4.45 -4.00
CA ARG A 573 17.16 5.11 -2.68
C ARG A 573 18.09 6.31 -2.75
N LYS A 574 19.26 6.15 -3.36
CA LYS A 574 20.26 7.20 -3.46
C LYS A 574 19.81 8.35 -4.36
N LYS A 575 19.22 8.03 -5.52
CA LYS A 575 18.80 9.04 -6.51
C LYS A 575 17.59 9.83 -6.05
N LEU A 576 16.65 9.16 -5.36
CA LEU A 576 15.35 9.72 -4.99
C LEU A 576 15.20 9.94 -3.48
N ALA A 577 16.28 10.03 -2.71
CA ALA A 577 16.24 10.21 -1.25
C ALA A 577 15.38 11.39 -0.76
N GLY A 578 15.27 12.45 -1.57
CA GLY A 578 14.45 13.63 -1.28
C GLY A 578 13.01 13.58 -1.83
N TYR A 579 12.61 12.51 -2.51
CA TYR A 579 11.28 12.34 -3.06
C TYR A 579 10.38 11.59 -2.09
N ALA A 580 9.06 11.77 -2.23
CA ALA A 580 8.06 11.01 -1.47
C ALA A 580 8.25 9.49 -1.68
N ALA A 581 7.99 8.69 -0.64
CA ALA A 581 8.12 7.23 -0.68
C ALA A 581 7.36 6.62 -1.86
N GLU A 582 6.14 7.09 -2.14
CA GLU A 582 5.36 6.63 -3.31
C GLU A 582 6.11 6.84 -4.63
N ALA A 583 6.79 7.97 -4.81
CA ALA A 583 7.56 8.21 -6.03
C ALA A 583 8.79 7.29 -6.14
N GLN A 584 9.42 6.95 -5.00
CA GLN A 584 10.53 6.00 -4.95
C GLN A 584 10.04 4.60 -5.30
N ASP A 585 8.96 4.13 -4.66
CA ASP A 585 8.37 2.82 -4.87
C ASP A 585 7.88 2.64 -6.31
N ARG A 586 7.17 3.65 -6.86
CA ARG A 586 6.77 3.67 -8.26
C ARG A 586 7.97 3.56 -9.20
N THR A 587 9.00 4.39 -8.99
CA THR A 587 10.20 4.34 -9.85
C THR A 587 10.91 3.00 -9.75
N ASN A 588 10.94 2.39 -8.56
CA ASN A 588 11.58 1.10 -8.32
C ASN A 588 10.88 -0.04 -9.07
N ARG A 589 9.55 -0.01 -9.14
CA ARG A 589 8.76 -1.02 -9.85
C ARG A 589 8.83 -0.85 -11.35
N GLU A 590 8.75 0.37 -11.86
CA GLU A 590 8.97 0.63 -13.29
C GLU A 590 10.37 0.19 -13.73
N LEU A 591 11.40 0.43 -12.91
CA LEU A 591 12.75 -0.06 -13.19
C LEU A 591 12.81 -1.60 -13.26
N SER A 592 12.17 -2.27 -12.30
CA SER A 592 12.06 -3.73 -12.28
C SER A 592 11.33 -4.26 -13.52
N ALA A 593 10.20 -3.65 -13.87
CA ALA A 593 9.38 -4.01 -15.02
C ALA A 593 10.10 -3.81 -16.36
N TYR A 594 10.83 -2.71 -16.55
CA TYR A 594 11.64 -2.51 -17.76
C TYR A 594 12.78 -3.52 -17.90
N LEU A 595 13.47 -3.86 -16.80
CA LEU A 595 14.49 -4.91 -16.84
C LEU A 595 13.88 -6.27 -17.17
N ALA A 596 12.71 -6.56 -16.61
CA ALA A 596 11.98 -7.78 -16.86
C ALA A 596 11.44 -7.87 -18.30
N GLU A 597 10.96 -6.77 -18.88
CA GLU A 597 10.51 -6.66 -20.27
C GLU A 597 11.60 -7.12 -21.25
N LEU A 598 12.86 -6.73 -20.99
CA LEU A 598 14.04 -7.16 -21.77
C LEU A 598 14.39 -8.65 -21.61
N THR A 599 13.66 -9.40 -20.78
CA THR A 599 13.79 -10.87 -20.67
C THR A 599 12.71 -11.62 -21.43
N SER A 600 11.85 -10.91 -22.18
CA SER A 600 10.84 -11.54 -23.03
C SER A 600 11.48 -12.53 -24.03
N PRO A 601 10.92 -13.75 -24.20
CA PRO A 601 11.50 -14.78 -25.06
C PRO A 601 11.29 -14.52 -26.56
N THR A 602 10.51 -13.50 -26.95
CA THR A 602 10.09 -13.28 -28.35
C THR A 602 10.76 -12.05 -28.98
N GLY A 603 11.32 -12.23 -30.18
CA GLY A 603 11.80 -11.18 -31.09
C GLY A 603 12.96 -10.30 -30.59
N PRO A 604 13.24 -9.17 -31.28
CA PRO A 604 14.36 -8.30 -30.95
C PRO A 604 14.13 -7.62 -29.61
N VAL A 605 14.91 -8.02 -28.62
CA VAL A 605 14.81 -7.57 -27.22
C VAL A 605 15.10 -6.06 -27.12
N ALA A 606 15.97 -5.57 -28.00
CA ALA A 606 16.31 -4.15 -28.10
C ALA A 606 15.10 -3.24 -28.38
N LEU A 607 13.97 -3.77 -28.86
CA LEU A 607 12.73 -2.98 -29.02
C LEU A 607 12.24 -2.43 -27.67
N GLY A 608 12.42 -3.20 -26.58
CA GLY A 608 12.06 -2.78 -25.22
C GLY A 608 12.91 -1.62 -24.69
N LEU A 609 13.99 -1.23 -25.37
CA LEU A 609 14.80 -0.06 -25.00
C LEU A 609 14.22 1.25 -25.56
N VAL A 610 13.40 1.19 -26.61
CA VAL A 610 12.95 2.39 -27.37
C VAL A 610 12.06 3.29 -26.51
N VAL A 611 11.09 2.72 -25.78
CA VAL A 611 10.19 3.50 -24.91
C VAL A 611 10.94 4.12 -23.72
N PRO A 612 11.74 3.36 -22.93
CA PRO A 612 12.60 3.94 -21.91
C PRO A 612 13.53 5.02 -22.46
N PHE A 613 14.15 4.81 -23.63
CA PHE A 613 15.02 5.81 -24.24
C PHE A 613 14.30 7.14 -24.44
N ARG A 614 13.09 7.10 -25.00
CA ARG A 614 12.24 8.30 -25.18
C ARG A 614 11.91 8.97 -23.85
N PHE A 615 11.61 8.21 -22.80
CA PHE A 615 11.36 8.77 -21.46
C PHE A 615 12.61 9.39 -20.83
N ALA A 616 13.77 8.78 -21.01
CA ALA A 616 15.03 9.33 -20.52
C ALA A 616 15.44 10.61 -21.27
N LEU A 617 15.23 10.63 -22.58
CA LEU A 617 15.67 11.71 -23.47
C LEU A 617 14.69 12.90 -23.52
N LEU A 618 13.40 12.63 -23.70
CA LEU A 618 12.40 13.66 -24.04
C LEU A 618 11.64 14.20 -22.81
N GLN A 619 11.69 13.49 -21.68
CA GLN A 619 11.11 13.96 -20.43
C GLN A 619 12.22 14.43 -19.48
N ARG A 620 11.93 15.46 -18.67
CA ARG A 620 12.89 16.03 -17.71
C ARG A 620 12.72 15.52 -16.29
N ARG A 621 11.58 14.92 -15.97
CA ARG A 621 11.20 14.49 -14.61
C ARG A 621 10.05 13.49 -14.66
N GLY A 622 9.81 12.82 -13.53
CA GLY A 622 8.70 11.89 -13.36
C GLY A 622 9.17 10.46 -13.22
N THR A 623 8.25 9.57 -12.84
CA THR A 623 8.54 8.16 -12.56
C THR A 623 9.19 7.46 -13.75
N TYR A 624 8.59 7.55 -14.95
CA TYR A 624 9.12 6.90 -16.15
C TYR A 624 10.50 7.43 -16.55
N HIS A 625 10.69 8.74 -16.51
CA HIS A 625 12.01 9.35 -16.74
C HIS A 625 13.06 8.81 -15.75
N HIS A 626 12.75 8.80 -14.45
CA HIS A 626 13.71 8.35 -13.44
C HIS A 626 14.04 6.86 -13.57
N ALA A 627 13.04 6.02 -13.84
CA ALA A 627 13.18 4.59 -14.05
C ALA A 627 13.99 4.29 -15.32
N ALA A 628 13.67 4.96 -16.44
CA ALA A 628 14.38 4.79 -17.69
C ALA A 628 15.87 5.19 -17.59
N VAL A 629 16.18 6.31 -16.95
CA VAL A 629 17.59 6.69 -16.73
C VAL A 629 18.31 5.63 -15.88
N LEU A 630 17.67 5.10 -14.83
CA LEU A 630 18.26 4.06 -13.99
C LEU A 630 18.42 2.73 -14.74
N LEU A 631 17.51 2.41 -15.67
CA LEU A 631 17.60 1.23 -16.54
C LEU A 631 18.89 1.27 -17.36
N PHE A 632 19.13 2.37 -18.09
CA PHE A 632 20.35 2.51 -18.90
C PHE A 632 21.61 2.49 -18.06
N GLU A 633 21.61 3.14 -16.89
CA GLU A 633 22.77 3.07 -15.97
C GLU A 633 23.01 1.66 -15.41
N ALA A 634 21.95 0.88 -15.18
CA ALA A 634 22.06 -0.48 -14.66
C ALA A 634 22.56 -1.48 -15.71
N LEU A 635 22.10 -1.32 -16.96
CA LEU A 635 22.51 -2.16 -18.10
C LEU A 635 23.94 -1.84 -18.56
N ALA A 636 24.27 -0.55 -18.70
CA ALA A 636 25.59 -0.11 -19.16
C ALA A 636 26.65 -0.07 -18.05
N GLN A 637 26.24 -0.17 -16.79
CA GLN A 637 27.10 -0.02 -15.60
C GLN A 637 27.90 1.30 -15.57
N ARG A 638 27.41 2.33 -16.27
CA ARG A 638 27.99 3.68 -16.32
C ARG A 638 26.91 4.73 -16.20
N ARG A 639 27.27 5.93 -15.74
CA ARG A 639 26.32 7.05 -15.63
C ARG A 639 26.03 7.62 -17.01
N VAL A 640 24.76 7.91 -17.28
CA VAL A 640 24.30 8.63 -18.49
C VAL A 640 23.92 10.09 -18.18
N ARG A 641 24.45 10.60 -17.06
CA ARG A 641 24.13 11.91 -16.51
C ARG A 641 25.38 12.72 -16.28
N ASP A 642 25.25 14.03 -16.46
CA ASP A 642 26.28 15.01 -16.16
C ASP A 642 26.46 15.25 -14.65
N ALA A 643 27.41 16.11 -14.29
CA ALA A 643 27.65 16.53 -12.90
C ALA A 643 26.45 17.26 -12.28
N GLY A 644 25.62 17.93 -13.10
CA GLY A 644 24.38 18.61 -12.72
C GLY A 644 23.17 17.68 -12.52
N ARG A 645 23.36 16.36 -12.71
CA ARG A 645 22.32 15.31 -12.66
C ARG A 645 21.30 15.36 -13.82
N HIS A 646 21.58 16.14 -14.87
CA HIS A 646 20.81 16.09 -16.10
C HIS A 646 21.27 14.90 -16.94
N VAL A 647 20.37 14.36 -17.74
CA VAL A 647 20.74 13.33 -18.72
C VAL A 647 21.59 13.99 -19.80
N ASP A 648 22.75 13.42 -20.07
CA ASP A 648 23.57 13.81 -21.22
C ASP A 648 23.04 13.06 -22.46
N PRO A 649 22.43 13.76 -23.43
CA PRO A 649 21.86 13.12 -24.61
C PRO A 649 22.88 12.32 -25.42
N THR A 650 24.14 12.79 -25.48
CA THR A 650 25.21 12.15 -26.24
C THR A 650 25.57 10.82 -25.61
N THR A 651 25.91 10.83 -24.31
CA THR A 651 26.20 9.60 -23.56
C THR A 651 25.01 8.62 -23.57
N LEU A 652 23.78 9.12 -23.43
CA LEU A 652 22.58 8.27 -23.50
C LEU A 652 22.43 7.62 -24.88
N GLY A 653 22.66 8.37 -25.97
CA GLY A 653 22.63 7.85 -27.34
C GLY A 653 23.68 6.78 -27.61
N GLU A 654 24.91 6.97 -27.11
CA GLU A 654 25.99 5.97 -27.20
C GLU A 654 25.63 4.68 -26.45
N VAL A 655 25.14 4.80 -25.22
CA VAL A 655 24.68 3.65 -24.41
C VAL A 655 23.54 2.92 -25.09
N PHE A 656 22.58 3.65 -25.65
CA PHE A 656 21.47 3.04 -26.38
C PHE A 656 21.98 2.24 -27.59
N GLN A 657 22.88 2.81 -28.40
CA GLN A 657 23.44 2.12 -29.57
C GLN A 657 24.21 0.86 -29.15
N GLU A 658 25.05 0.94 -28.12
CA GLU A 658 25.79 -0.19 -27.56
C GLU A 658 24.86 -1.36 -27.18
N LEU A 659 23.76 -1.05 -26.48
CA LEU A 659 22.79 -2.06 -26.04
C LEU A 659 21.91 -2.57 -27.19
N ALA A 660 21.60 -1.72 -28.18
CA ALA A 660 20.79 -2.11 -29.34
C ALA A 660 21.57 -2.99 -30.34
N ASP A 661 22.89 -2.83 -30.40
CA ASP A 661 23.79 -3.67 -31.20
C ASP A 661 24.16 -4.98 -30.49
N GLU A 662 23.89 -5.09 -29.19
CA GLU A 662 24.07 -6.32 -28.43
C GLU A 662 23.06 -7.39 -28.89
N GLY A 663 23.51 -8.63 -29.07
CA GLY A 663 22.62 -9.72 -29.46
C GLY A 663 21.56 -10.00 -28.41
N ASP A 664 20.34 -10.38 -28.82
CA ASP A 664 19.17 -10.57 -27.95
C ASP A 664 19.47 -11.40 -26.69
N GLU A 665 20.18 -12.52 -26.83
CA GLU A 665 20.56 -13.38 -25.70
C GLU A 665 21.52 -12.71 -24.72
N ALA A 666 22.44 -11.90 -25.21
CA ALA A 666 23.36 -11.16 -24.35
C ALA A 666 22.61 -10.04 -23.61
N LEU A 667 21.70 -9.34 -24.29
CA LEU A 667 20.87 -8.30 -23.68
C LEU A 667 19.90 -8.89 -22.62
N ARG A 668 19.28 -10.05 -22.87
CA ARG A 668 18.46 -10.78 -21.88
C ARG A 668 19.25 -11.12 -20.62
N ARG A 669 20.43 -11.71 -20.79
CA ARG A 669 21.31 -12.05 -19.66
C ARG A 669 21.72 -10.80 -18.89
N ARG A 670 22.13 -9.74 -19.60
CA ARG A 670 22.51 -8.46 -19.00
C ARG A 670 21.37 -7.84 -18.19
N ALA A 671 20.14 -7.89 -18.69
CA ALA A 671 18.95 -7.41 -17.99
C ALA A 671 18.65 -8.25 -16.74
N ALA A 672 18.68 -9.58 -16.84
CA ALA A 672 18.49 -10.47 -15.70
C ALA A 672 19.56 -10.27 -14.61
N GLU A 673 20.83 -10.14 -15.01
CA GLU A 673 21.93 -9.86 -14.07
C GLU A 673 21.82 -8.47 -13.45
N ALA A 674 21.43 -7.45 -14.23
CA ALA A 674 21.19 -6.11 -13.70
C ALA A 674 20.06 -6.12 -12.66
N TRP A 675 18.98 -6.84 -12.94
CA TRP A 675 17.90 -7.05 -11.99
C TRP A 675 18.42 -7.74 -10.72
N ALA A 676 19.16 -8.84 -10.85
CA ALA A 676 19.72 -9.56 -9.71
C ALA A 676 20.66 -8.71 -8.85
N ARG A 677 21.52 -7.89 -9.46
CA ARG A 677 22.37 -6.93 -8.75
C ARG A 677 21.59 -5.88 -7.97
N LEU A 678 20.47 -5.40 -8.53
CA LEU A 678 19.66 -4.34 -7.92
C LEU A 678 18.80 -4.84 -6.76
N TYR A 679 18.25 -6.06 -6.88
CA TYR A 679 17.25 -6.59 -5.95
C TYR A 679 17.76 -7.74 -5.07
N GLY A 680 18.97 -8.25 -5.31
CA GLY A 680 19.66 -9.24 -4.47
C GLY A 680 19.07 -10.65 -4.54
N ARG A 681 18.36 -10.98 -5.62
CA ARG A 681 17.78 -12.29 -5.92
C ARG A 681 17.62 -12.45 -7.44
N ASP A 682 17.43 -13.66 -7.93
CA ASP A 682 17.21 -13.89 -9.36
C ASP A 682 15.84 -13.37 -9.81
N LEU A 683 15.77 -12.90 -11.06
CA LEU A 683 14.50 -12.47 -11.67
C LEU A 683 13.57 -13.70 -11.75
N PRO A 684 12.33 -13.61 -11.23
CA PRO A 684 11.43 -14.75 -11.26
C PRO A 684 11.19 -15.24 -12.69
N ALA A 685 11.38 -16.54 -12.90
CA ALA A 685 11.04 -17.18 -14.16
C ALA A 685 9.52 -17.26 -14.29
N LEU A 686 9.02 -17.04 -15.51
CA LEU A 686 7.61 -17.17 -15.84
C LEU A 686 7.39 -18.50 -16.55
N GLU A 687 6.61 -19.38 -15.94
CA GLU A 687 6.20 -20.65 -16.53
C GLU A 687 4.72 -20.55 -16.90
N LEU A 688 4.39 -20.78 -18.17
CA LEU A 688 2.99 -20.74 -18.61
C LEU A 688 2.23 -21.92 -18.00
N ILE A 689 1.15 -21.65 -17.27
CA ILE A 689 0.25 -22.67 -16.75
C ILE A 689 -0.76 -22.96 -17.86
N ASP A 690 -0.79 -24.21 -18.35
CA ASP A 690 -1.56 -24.74 -19.48
C ASP A 690 -2.79 -23.93 -19.93
N GLN A 691 -2.91 -23.72 -21.24
CA GLN A 691 -4.09 -23.07 -21.84
C GLN A 691 -5.30 -24.01 -21.73
N PRO A 692 -6.39 -23.63 -21.04
CA PRO A 692 -7.67 -24.25 -21.33
C PRO A 692 -8.01 -23.88 -22.78
N SER A 693 -8.09 -24.91 -23.62
CA SER A 693 -8.55 -24.85 -25.02
C SER A 693 -9.91 -24.19 -25.17
#